data_AF-A0A1Y1RBS4-F1
#
_entry.id   AF-A0A1Y1RBS4-F1
#
_cell.length_a   1.000
_cell.length_b   1.000
_cell.length_c   1.000
_cell.angle_alpha   90.00
_cell.angle_beta   90.00
_cell.angle_gamma   90.00
#
_symmetry.space_group_name_H-M   'P 1'
#
loop_
_entity.id
_entity.type
_entity.pdbx_description
1 polymer ?
#
loop_
_entity_poly.entity_id
_entity_poly.type
_entity_poly.pdbx_seq_one_letter_code
_entity_poly.pdbx_strand_id
1 'polypeptide(L)'
;MRVTEREFYKRGLADRLWDNRWIILLTILIFFLLSLFYLARTPKIYTSYGVIEITPKQNAVQPSALISPVIHSRYIDTQVEFLHSRFIVEKVIEALGENIEFYRKDSGGKLHPIDNSPFIIRDVVVKDPSFYNIPFELYEVDENHYALKLLSSQKQAELVYPYDKLIQSRYLQMRVSRSDTDAAKVIFKLRDIQELIDNRLRFLQISRPNSNSSMIEISYSAHSPKEAQRFVNALMEFYLRLNNRVNYDEYRRITTLLDRKIEEERQKLKKISVELENFTRKNRIAGIEKQTDSTIALLYENRKRLEMLRERERKAEKLYRTFHRTYDYKKVLSEIESLNDPGLKAILKKLSDLQTRYNTLRLKYKPEHPQMQKIKKLIRKALHHLDTNLFSVKSELSEQVEATEKAISDIQKQLSDIPAKELHYSQLQKEYSTIEKSYFELLQKRKELSISESVQQGLYRYRIIDYAYLPKHPSKPKKSITLLLGLFLGLFFGIFLALIKEYFGRKIRIPSEVTELTKLPYLGTIPYIKDPEQYSTLYLLKSPHSIASQMIWSLRTTLEFFLPKKRSKIIAVSSMVSGEGKTTVTANLAASLGMGEKKSIAVSFDLRASELHTKFGLPNKEGIADVLFGKKTLYDVTYVSRKIPNLHVIPSGKTDVNPVQMINSDKIGKILKELKNTYDYILIDLPPVTIASEALYLMKKADFSIVVLKAGYSRKDYIIDMEKIVAKYKIDHIGFVLNSVNKRYIRVFNRQENRKYMQMKKSLETNYTVGENEP
;
A
#
# COMPACT_ATOMS: atom_id res chain seq x y z
N MET A 1 -17.82 3.21 -47.16
CA MET A 1 -19.03 2.40 -46.86
C MET A 1 -19.23 2.08 -45.36
N ARG A 2 -18.20 1.74 -44.55
CA ARG A 2 -18.40 1.22 -43.17
C ARG A 2 -18.69 2.22 -42.03
N VAL A 3 -18.44 3.53 -42.20
CA VAL A 3 -18.57 4.52 -41.09
C VAL A 3 -20.02 4.96 -40.87
N THR A 4 -20.87 4.92 -41.90
CA THR A 4 -22.25 5.44 -41.87
C THR A 4 -23.31 4.42 -41.43
N GLU A 5 -23.05 3.12 -41.54
CA GLU A 5 -23.94 2.07 -40.99
C GLU A 5 -23.93 2.06 -39.44
N ARG A 6 -22.81 2.43 -38.82
CA ARG A 6 -22.64 2.45 -37.36
C ARG A 6 -23.45 3.54 -36.66
N GLU A 7 -23.58 4.74 -37.23
CA GLU A 7 -24.43 5.80 -36.66
C GLU A 7 -25.93 5.51 -36.80
N PHE A 8 -26.26 4.69 -37.78
CA PHE A 8 -27.63 4.37 -38.17
C PHE A 8 -28.24 3.26 -37.28
N TYR A 9 -27.47 2.22 -36.97
CA TYR A 9 -27.86 1.22 -35.95
C TYR A 9 -28.05 1.86 -34.57
N LYS A 10 -27.23 2.86 -34.22
CA LYS A 10 -27.30 3.59 -32.93
C LYS A 10 -28.64 4.32 -32.70
N ARG A 11 -29.25 4.91 -33.73
CA ARG A 11 -30.52 5.63 -33.56
C ARG A 11 -31.74 4.72 -33.53
N GLY A 12 -31.73 3.61 -34.29
CA GLY A 12 -32.73 2.55 -34.13
C GLY A 12 -32.65 1.86 -32.77
N LEU A 13 -31.44 1.71 -32.22
CA LEU A 13 -31.20 1.19 -30.88
C LEU A 13 -31.85 2.08 -29.80
N ALA A 14 -31.75 3.40 -29.92
CA ALA A 14 -32.31 4.33 -28.95
C ALA A 14 -33.85 4.23 -28.85
N ASP A 15 -34.54 4.14 -29.98
CA ASP A 15 -36.00 3.94 -29.99
C ASP A 15 -36.38 2.56 -29.42
N ARG A 16 -35.61 1.50 -29.72
CA ARG A 16 -35.83 0.15 -29.17
C ARG A 16 -35.59 0.07 -27.67
N LEU A 17 -34.59 0.79 -27.15
CA LEU A 17 -34.34 0.91 -25.71
C LEU A 17 -35.45 1.71 -25.03
N TRP A 18 -35.97 2.75 -25.69
CA TRP A 18 -37.10 3.54 -25.18
C TRP A 18 -38.38 2.72 -25.03
N ASP A 19 -38.68 1.85 -25.99
CA ASP A 19 -39.83 0.94 -25.92
C ASP A 19 -39.71 -0.07 -24.76
N ASN A 20 -38.48 -0.34 -24.29
CA ASN A 20 -38.18 -1.22 -23.17
C ASN A 20 -37.76 -0.47 -21.88
N ARG A 21 -38.01 0.84 -21.80
CA ARG A 21 -37.64 1.68 -20.64
C ARG A 21 -38.09 1.15 -19.29
N TRP A 22 -39.24 0.47 -19.23
CA TRP A 22 -39.76 -0.10 -17.99
C TRP A 22 -38.92 -1.27 -17.47
N ILE A 23 -38.32 -2.06 -18.37
CA ILE A 23 -37.38 -3.12 -17.99
C ILE A 23 -36.13 -2.48 -17.37
N ILE A 24 -35.62 -1.43 -18.01
CA ILE A 24 -34.44 -0.70 -17.53
C ILE A 24 -34.71 -0.04 -16.17
N LEU A 25 -35.87 0.60 -15.99
CA LEU A 25 -36.24 1.23 -14.72
C LEU A 25 -36.44 0.19 -13.60
N LEU A 26 -37.04 -0.96 -13.91
CA LEU A 26 -37.26 -2.04 -12.94
C LEU A 26 -35.92 -2.63 -12.46
N THR A 27 -34.97 -2.89 -13.36
CA THR A 27 -33.66 -3.41 -12.97
C THR A 27 -32.86 -2.40 -12.16
N ILE A 28 -32.90 -1.11 -12.52
CA ILE A 28 -32.30 -0.04 -11.73
C ILE A 28 -32.87 -0.03 -10.31
N LEU A 29 -34.20 -0.12 -10.17
CA LEU A 29 -34.87 -0.13 -8.87
C LEU A 29 -34.45 -1.35 -8.04
N ILE A 30 -34.40 -2.55 -8.63
CA ILE A 30 -34.01 -3.80 -7.94
C ILE A 30 -32.57 -3.68 -7.41
N PHE A 31 -31.62 -3.29 -8.26
CA PHE A 31 -30.22 -3.16 -7.83
C PHE A 31 -30.02 -2.04 -6.81
N PHE A 32 -30.79 -0.95 -6.90
CA PHE A 32 -30.78 0.11 -5.89
C PHE A 32 -31.28 -0.40 -4.53
N LEU A 33 -32.38 -1.15 -4.51
CA LEU A 33 -32.91 -1.77 -3.29
C LEU A 33 -31.94 -2.82 -2.71
N LEU A 34 -31.29 -3.62 -3.56
CA LEU A 34 -30.25 -4.55 -3.14
C LEU A 34 -29.04 -3.84 -2.52
N SER A 35 -28.60 -2.71 -3.10
CA SER A 35 -27.53 -1.89 -2.51
C SER A 35 -27.95 -1.30 -1.16
N LEU A 36 -29.19 -0.85 -1.00
CA LEU A 36 -29.71 -0.38 0.29
C LEU A 36 -29.76 -1.51 1.33
N PHE A 37 -30.22 -2.69 0.93
CA PHE A 37 -30.26 -3.87 1.78
C PHE A 37 -28.86 -4.31 2.21
N TYR A 38 -27.89 -4.30 1.29
CA TYR A 38 -26.49 -4.57 1.59
C TYR A 38 -25.92 -3.56 2.59
N LEU A 39 -26.20 -2.27 2.41
CA LEU A 39 -25.77 -1.21 3.34
C LEU A 39 -26.41 -1.34 4.73
N ALA A 40 -27.62 -1.91 4.82
CA ALA A 40 -28.31 -2.13 6.09
C ALA A 40 -27.77 -3.35 6.86
N ARG A 41 -27.32 -4.39 6.15
CA ARG A 41 -26.80 -5.64 6.75
C ARG A 41 -25.29 -5.60 7.04
N THR A 42 -24.52 -4.84 6.27
CA THR A 42 -23.07 -4.83 6.39
C THR A 42 -22.65 -4.06 7.65
N PRO A 43 -21.83 -4.66 8.55
CA PRO A 43 -21.35 -3.96 9.74
C PRO A 43 -20.50 -2.75 9.34
N LYS A 44 -20.66 -1.67 10.09
CA LYS A 44 -19.94 -0.41 9.88
C LYS A 44 -18.54 -0.53 10.46
N ILE A 45 -17.55 -0.14 9.67
CA ILE A 45 -16.15 -0.06 10.11
C ILE A 45 -15.79 1.42 10.24
N TYR A 46 -15.17 1.78 11.35
CA TYR A 46 -14.71 3.10 11.69
C TYR A 46 -13.19 3.09 11.78
N THR A 47 -12.54 4.06 11.16
CA THR A 47 -11.08 4.19 11.18
C THR A 47 -10.73 5.49 11.90
N SER A 48 -9.80 5.42 12.84
CA SER A 48 -9.24 6.59 13.54
C SER A 48 -7.75 6.69 13.22
N TYR A 49 -7.24 7.93 13.15
CA TYR A 49 -5.89 8.26 12.71
C TYR A 49 -5.20 9.10 13.78
N GLY A 50 -3.99 8.70 14.17
CA GLY A 50 -3.10 9.46 15.03
C GLY A 50 -1.74 9.65 14.35
N VAL A 51 -1.06 10.74 14.70
CA VAL A 51 0.22 11.10 14.08
C VAL A 51 1.26 11.32 15.16
N ILE A 52 2.39 10.62 15.01
CA ILE A 52 3.59 10.84 15.83
C ILE A 52 4.70 11.42 14.97
N GLU A 53 5.45 12.34 15.55
CA GLU A 53 6.65 12.93 14.97
C GLU A 53 7.89 12.41 15.70
N ILE A 54 8.89 12.02 14.91
CA ILE A 54 10.20 11.54 15.34
C ILE A 54 11.25 12.43 14.69
N THR A 55 11.57 13.56 15.33
CA THR A 55 12.53 14.54 14.79
C THR A 55 13.86 14.48 15.50
N PRO A 56 15.00 14.64 14.79
CA PRO A 56 16.28 14.71 15.45
C PRO A 56 16.35 15.95 16.36
N LYS A 57 16.73 15.79 17.63
CA LYS A 57 16.79 16.90 18.59
C LYS A 57 17.98 17.81 18.26
N GLN A 58 17.72 19.09 17.97
CA GLN A 58 18.77 20.08 17.74
C GLN A 58 19.40 20.49 19.09
N ASN A 59 20.68 20.17 19.30
CA ASN A 59 21.45 20.72 20.41
C ASN A 59 22.30 21.89 19.89
N ALA A 60 22.29 23.01 20.61
CA ALA A 60 22.90 24.29 20.24
C ALA A 60 24.44 24.28 20.05
N VAL A 61 25.09 23.12 20.15
CA VAL A 61 26.55 22.99 20.10
C VAL A 61 27.06 22.38 18.78
N GLN A 62 26.19 21.83 17.92
CA GLN A 62 26.56 21.40 16.56
C GLN A 62 25.32 21.30 15.66
N PRO A 63 25.34 21.86 14.43
CA PRO A 63 24.21 21.79 13.52
C PRO A 63 24.02 20.36 13.00
N SER A 64 22.80 20.07 12.56
CA SER A 64 22.20 18.83 12.04
C SER A 64 22.95 18.01 10.97
N ALA A 65 24.23 18.31 10.70
CA ALA A 65 25.02 17.77 9.61
C ALA A 65 25.57 16.34 9.84
N LEU A 66 25.42 15.78 11.05
CA LEU A 66 26.00 14.45 11.37
C LEU A 66 25.05 13.27 11.13
N ILE A 67 23.74 13.49 10.98
CA ILE A 67 22.80 12.41 10.67
C ILE A 67 22.43 12.48 9.19
N SER A 68 23.03 11.61 8.38
CA SER A 68 22.67 11.47 6.97
C SER A 68 21.15 11.22 6.83
N PRO A 69 20.46 11.87 5.87
CA PRO A 69 19.04 11.62 5.60
C PRO A 69 18.70 10.14 5.41
N VAL A 70 19.65 9.36 4.90
CA VAL A 70 19.53 7.90 4.72
C VAL A 70 19.44 7.16 6.06
N ILE A 71 20.26 7.55 7.04
CA ILE A 71 20.26 6.96 8.38
C ILE A 71 18.96 7.34 9.11
N HIS A 72 18.52 8.59 8.97
CA HIS A 72 17.25 9.05 9.52
C HIS A 72 16.06 8.27 8.95
N SER A 73 16.01 8.10 7.63
CA SER A 73 14.92 7.38 7.00
C SER A 73 14.89 5.90 7.41
N ARG A 74 16.03 5.20 7.39
CA ARG A 74 16.12 3.79 7.84
C ARG A 74 15.74 3.62 9.31
N TYR A 75 16.08 4.60 10.16
CA TYR A 75 15.67 4.60 11.56
C TYR A 75 14.15 4.64 11.71
N ILE A 76 13.48 5.54 11.00
CA ILE A 76 12.01 5.64 11.05
C ILE A 76 11.35 4.39 10.48
N ASP A 77 11.88 3.80 9.40
CA ASP A 77 11.34 2.53 8.88
C ASP A 77 11.44 1.41 9.92
N THR A 78 12.54 1.35 10.68
CA THR A 78 12.69 0.41 11.79
C THR A 78 11.66 0.68 12.90
N GLN A 79 11.33 1.96 13.16
CA GLN A 79 10.30 2.32 14.14
C GLN A 79 8.88 1.95 13.67
N VAL A 80 8.60 2.06 12.37
CA VAL A 80 7.32 1.61 11.78
C VAL A 80 7.13 0.10 11.99
N GLU A 81 8.16 -0.70 11.67
CA GLU A 81 8.14 -2.16 11.89
C GLU A 81 8.02 -2.50 13.38
N PHE A 82 8.73 -1.77 14.25
CA PHE A 82 8.66 -1.98 15.69
C PHE A 82 7.27 -1.69 16.27
N LEU A 83 6.61 -0.62 15.82
CA LEU A 83 5.23 -0.29 16.19
C LEU A 83 4.23 -1.35 15.70
N HIS A 84 4.55 -2.05 14.62
CA HIS A 84 3.77 -3.16 14.09
C HIS A 84 4.12 -4.52 14.74
N SER A 85 5.01 -4.54 15.74
CA SER A 85 5.42 -5.78 16.40
C SER A 85 4.33 -6.34 17.33
N ARG A 86 4.24 -7.68 17.39
CA ARG A 86 3.31 -8.39 18.29
C ARG A 86 3.49 -7.99 19.75
N PHE A 87 4.74 -7.80 20.18
CA PHE A 87 5.08 -7.41 21.56
C PHE A 87 4.46 -6.08 21.97
N ILE A 88 4.53 -5.06 21.11
CA ILE A 88 3.94 -3.75 21.41
C ILE A 88 2.42 -3.85 21.48
N VAL A 89 1.80 -4.53 20.50
CA VAL A 89 0.35 -4.71 20.45
C VAL A 89 -0.16 -5.48 21.67
N GLU A 90 0.53 -6.55 22.08
CA GLU A 90 0.22 -7.32 23.30
C GLU A 90 0.21 -6.42 24.55
N LYS A 91 1.26 -5.62 24.75
CA LYS A 91 1.35 -4.73 25.91
C LYS A 91 0.29 -3.63 25.89
N VAL A 92 -0.12 -3.16 24.71
CA VAL A 92 -1.22 -2.19 24.57
C VAL A 92 -2.57 -2.85 24.89
N ILE A 93 -2.82 -4.08 24.44
CA ILE A 93 -4.03 -4.85 24.77
C ILE A 93 -4.13 -5.06 26.28
N GLU A 94 -3.03 -5.45 26.93
CA GLU A 94 -2.94 -5.60 28.39
C GLU A 94 -3.19 -4.27 29.12
N ALA A 95 -2.57 -3.17 28.65
CA ALA A 95 -2.73 -1.84 29.24
C ALA A 95 -4.16 -1.29 29.11
N LEU A 96 -4.86 -1.65 28.03
CA LEU A 96 -6.27 -1.30 27.83
C LEU A 96 -7.24 -2.20 28.60
N GLY A 97 -6.77 -3.34 29.13
CA GLY A 97 -7.61 -4.34 29.79
C GLY A 97 -8.57 -5.07 28.84
N GLU A 98 -8.28 -5.08 27.54
CA GLU A 98 -9.17 -5.67 26.51
C GLU A 98 -9.16 -7.21 26.50
N ASN A 99 -8.28 -7.82 27.29
CA ASN A 99 -8.27 -9.26 27.54
C ASN A 99 -9.52 -9.76 28.30
N ILE A 100 -10.29 -8.83 28.89
CA ILE A 100 -11.49 -9.13 29.68
C ILE A 100 -12.64 -8.25 29.22
N GLU A 101 -13.72 -8.87 28.74
CA GLU A 101 -14.93 -8.15 28.38
C GLU A 101 -16.02 -8.35 29.41
N PHE A 102 -16.62 -7.25 29.87
CA PHE A 102 -17.75 -7.28 30.79
C PHE A 102 -19.07 -7.07 30.05
N TYR A 103 -20.09 -7.77 30.51
CA TYR A 103 -21.44 -7.79 29.97
C TYR A 103 -22.46 -7.67 31.09
N ARG A 104 -23.57 -7.01 30.82
CA ARG A 104 -24.78 -7.04 31.64
C ARG A 104 -25.87 -7.78 30.89
N LYS A 105 -26.59 -8.65 31.61
CA LYS A 105 -27.72 -9.40 31.05
C LYS A 105 -28.98 -8.53 31.13
N ASP A 106 -29.70 -8.36 30.02
CA ASP A 106 -31.00 -7.70 30.03
C ASP A 106 -32.12 -8.65 30.51
N SER A 107 -33.31 -8.09 30.75
CA SER A 107 -34.50 -8.86 31.19
C SER A 107 -34.93 -9.94 30.20
N GLY A 108 -34.50 -9.86 28.93
CA GLY A 108 -34.73 -10.85 27.88
C GLY A 108 -33.59 -11.87 27.72
N GLY A 109 -32.55 -11.79 28.54
CA GLY A 109 -31.42 -12.70 28.54
C GLY A 109 -30.29 -12.39 27.55
N LYS A 110 -30.35 -11.29 26.79
CA LYS A 110 -29.25 -10.86 25.90
C LYS A 110 -28.14 -10.17 26.72
N LEU A 111 -26.90 -10.43 26.32
CA LEU A 111 -25.71 -9.84 26.92
C LEU A 111 -25.37 -8.53 26.21
N HIS A 112 -25.30 -7.44 26.95
CA HIS A 112 -24.88 -6.12 26.47
C HIS A 112 -23.51 -5.77 27.06
N PRO A 113 -22.50 -5.44 26.23
CA PRO A 113 -21.18 -5.08 26.74
C PRO A 113 -21.24 -3.80 27.58
N ILE A 114 -20.47 -3.74 28.67
CA ILE A 114 -20.38 -2.59 29.56
C ILE A 114 -18.92 -2.11 29.67
N ASP A 115 -18.71 -0.79 29.60
CA ASP A 115 -17.38 -0.18 29.72
C ASP A 115 -16.93 -0.04 31.20
N ASN A 116 -17.89 0.13 32.13
CA ASN A 116 -17.63 0.29 33.56
C ASN A 116 -18.17 -0.93 34.32
N SER A 117 -17.27 -1.69 34.93
CA SER A 117 -17.59 -2.85 35.75
C SER A 117 -17.36 -2.53 37.24
N PRO A 118 -18.24 -3.00 38.15
CA PRO A 118 -18.02 -2.94 39.60
C PRO A 118 -16.84 -3.80 40.09
N PHE A 119 -16.21 -4.55 39.20
CA PHE A 119 -15.08 -5.42 39.50
C PHE A 119 -13.92 -5.16 38.56
N ILE A 120 -12.72 -5.06 39.12
CA ILE A 120 -11.45 -4.94 38.39
C ILE A 120 -10.74 -6.27 38.49
N ILE A 121 -10.49 -6.92 37.35
CA ILE A 121 -9.79 -8.20 37.30
C ILE A 121 -8.35 -7.95 36.83
N ARG A 122 -7.35 -8.44 37.60
CA ARG A 122 -5.91 -8.29 37.34
C ARG A 122 -5.18 -9.62 37.48
N ASP A 123 -3.92 -9.66 37.07
CA ASP A 123 -3.02 -10.83 37.20
C ASP A 123 -3.61 -12.13 36.63
N VAL A 124 -4.31 -12.03 35.50
CA VAL A 124 -4.98 -13.17 34.87
C VAL A 124 -3.98 -14.05 34.14
N VAL A 125 -3.89 -15.33 34.55
CA VAL A 125 -3.17 -16.37 33.83
C VAL A 125 -4.11 -17.54 33.58
N VAL A 126 -4.44 -17.77 32.31
CA VAL A 126 -5.26 -18.91 31.88
C VAL A 126 -4.32 -20.09 31.62
N LYS A 127 -4.44 -21.16 32.41
CA LYS A 127 -3.63 -22.37 32.29
C LYS A 127 -4.25 -23.40 31.35
N ASP A 128 -5.57 -23.33 31.17
CA ASP A 128 -6.33 -24.19 30.26
C ASP A 128 -7.06 -23.34 29.21
N PRO A 129 -6.68 -23.42 27.91
CA PRO A 129 -7.27 -22.62 26.84
C PRO A 129 -8.79 -22.78 26.66
N SER A 130 -9.38 -23.87 27.17
CA SER A 130 -10.82 -24.10 27.07
C SER A 130 -11.67 -23.06 27.81
N PHE A 131 -11.09 -22.28 28.72
CA PHE A 131 -11.78 -21.23 29.48
C PHE A 131 -11.84 -19.88 28.75
N TYR A 132 -11.22 -19.74 27.58
CA TYR A 132 -11.40 -18.57 26.73
C TYR A 132 -12.80 -18.52 26.12
N ASN A 133 -13.35 -17.31 25.99
CA ASN A 133 -14.67 -16.99 25.47
C ASN A 133 -15.87 -17.63 26.22
N ILE A 134 -15.64 -18.28 27.36
CA ILE A 134 -16.70 -18.79 28.25
C ILE A 134 -17.18 -17.66 29.18
N PRO A 135 -18.51 -17.47 29.34
CA PRO A 135 -19.06 -16.49 30.28
C PRO A 135 -18.90 -16.95 31.74
N PHE A 136 -18.38 -16.06 32.57
CA PHE A 136 -18.34 -16.17 34.01
C PHE A 136 -19.24 -15.09 34.60
N GLU A 137 -20.11 -15.44 35.54
CA GLU A 137 -20.92 -14.50 36.29
C GLU A 137 -20.21 -14.12 37.59
N LEU A 138 -20.24 -12.83 37.91
CA LEU A 138 -19.57 -12.26 39.06
C LEU A 138 -20.48 -11.24 39.74
N TYR A 139 -20.66 -11.37 41.06
CA TYR A 139 -21.50 -10.48 41.85
C TYR A 139 -21.00 -10.36 43.29
N GLU A 140 -21.38 -9.25 43.91
CA GLU A 140 -20.99 -8.90 45.27
C GLU A 140 -21.83 -9.72 46.26
N VAL A 141 -21.15 -10.28 47.27
CA VAL A 141 -21.80 -11.01 48.38
C VAL A 141 -21.82 -10.13 49.62
N ASP A 142 -20.68 -9.52 49.95
CA ASP A 142 -20.51 -8.54 51.04
C ASP A 142 -19.35 -7.57 50.71
N GLU A 143 -19.02 -6.64 51.62
CA GLU A 143 -17.96 -5.64 51.41
C GLU A 143 -16.55 -6.23 51.20
N ASN A 144 -16.33 -7.49 51.59
CA ASN A 144 -15.04 -8.18 51.57
C ASN A 144 -15.00 -9.38 50.60
N HIS A 145 -16.15 -9.86 50.11
CA HIS A 145 -16.27 -11.07 49.29
C HIS A 145 -17.14 -10.91 48.04
N TYR A 146 -16.78 -11.65 47.00
CA TYR A 146 -17.55 -11.79 45.76
C TYR A 146 -17.77 -13.27 45.43
N ALA A 147 -18.84 -13.55 44.67
CA ALA A 147 -19.12 -14.87 44.13
C ALA A 147 -18.72 -14.93 42.65
N LEU A 148 -18.04 -16.01 42.27
CA LEU A 148 -17.71 -16.36 40.88
C LEU A 148 -18.48 -17.62 40.49
N LYS A 149 -19.25 -17.54 39.41
CA LYS A 149 -20.05 -18.65 38.87
C LYS A 149 -19.74 -18.88 37.39
N LEU A 150 -19.36 -20.11 37.03
CA LEU A 150 -19.14 -20.49 35.63
C LEU A 150 -20.48 -20.80 34.94
N LEU A 151 -20.79 -20.10 33.86
CA LEU A 151 -21.98 -20.35 33.04
C LEU A 151 -21.64 -21.33 31.90
N SER A 152 -21.26 -22.56 32.23
CA SER A 152 -21.01 -23.64 31.25
C SER A 152 -21.84 -24.88 31.55
N SER A 153 -22.25 -25.58 30.48
CA SER A 153 -23.37 -26.54 30.40
C SER A 153 -23.34 -27.76 31.32
N GLN A 154 -22.28 -28.01 32.11
CA GLN A 154 -22.15 -29.30 32.83
C GLN A 154 -21.82 -29.23 34.33
N LYS A 155 -21.61 -28.07 34.96
CA LYS A 155 -21.54 -27.95 36.44
C LYS A 155 -21.58 -26.48 36.87
N GLN A 156 -22.62 -26.11 37.61
CA GLN A 156 -22.71 -24.82 38.28
C GLN A 156 -21.99 -24.92 39.64
N ALA A 157 -20.71 -24.60 39.68
CA ALA A 157 -20.01 -24.35 40.94
C ALA A 157 -20.01 -22.84 41.19
N GLU A 158 -20.67 -22.41 42.26
CA GLU A 158 -20.59 -21.06 42.80
C GLU A 158 -19.53 -21.06 43.89
N LEU A 159 -18.50 -20.22 43.73
CA LEU A 159 -17.39 -20.15 44.67
C LEU A 159 -17.23 -18.71 45.15
N VAL A 160 -17.17 -18.52 46.46
CA VAL A 160 -17.02 -17.20 47.09
C VAL A 160 -15.56 -16.97 47.46
N TYR A 161 -15.03 -15.82 47.09
CA TYR A 161 -13.63 -15.45 47.32
C TYR A 161 -13.52 -14.04 47.93
N PRO A 162 -12.50 -13.78 48.76
CA PRO A 162 -12.23 -12.44 49.24
C PRO A 162 -11.61 -11.56 48.14
N TYR A 163 -11.90 -10.26 48.17
CA TYR A 163 -11.26 -9.28 47.29
C TYR A 163 -9.73 -9.24 47.50
N ASP A 164 -9.02 -8.82 46.45
CA ASP A 164 -7.56 -8.57 46.41
C ASP A 164 -6.65 -9.77 46.73
N LYS A 165 -7.19 -10.95 47.02
CA LYS A 165 -6.42 -12.20 47.08
C LYS A 165 -6.28 -12.84 45.72
N LEU A 166 -5.11 -13.44 45.48
CA LEU A 166 -4.83 -14.19 44.26
C LEU A 166 -5.57 -15.53 44.32
N ILE A 167 -6.55 -15.71 43.45
CA ILE A 167 -7.16 -17.03 43.22
C ILE A 167 -6.21 -17.81 42.33
N GLN A 168 -5.81 -19.00 42.75
CA GLN A 168 -5.03 -19.93 41.96
C GLN A 168 -5.74 -21.28 41.92
N SER A 169 -6.35 -21.59 40.78
CA SER A 169 -6.91 -22.91 40.49
C SER A 169 -6.00 -23.69 39.54
N ARG A 170 -6.36 -24.95 39.26
CA ARG A 170 -5.69 -25.76 38.23
C ARG A 170 -5.83 -25.16 36.82
N TYR A 171 -6.84 -24.32 36.59
CA TYR A 171 -7.25 -23.85 35.26
C TYR A 171 -7.03 -22.35 35.05
N LEU A 172 -7.13 -21.55 36.10
CA LEU A 172 -7.10 -20.10 36.06
C LEU A 172 -6.43 -19.52 37.30
N GLN A 173 -5.65 -18.46 37.10
CA GLN A 173 -5.19 -17.56 38.15
C GLN A 173 -5.73 -16.16 37.88
N MET A 174 -6.26 -15.48 38.88
CA MET A 174 -6.74 -14.10 38.77
C MET A 174 -6.83 -13.43 40.13
N ARG A 175 -6.76 -12.10 40.16
CA ARG A 175 -7.08 -11.27 41.33
C ARG A 175 -8.27 -10.38 40.96
N VAL A 176 -9.24 -10.26 41.87
CA VAL A 176 -10.41 -9.40 41.68
C VAL A 176 -10.43 -8.36 42.78
N SER A 177 -10.54 -7.10 42.39
CA SER A 177 -10.69 -5.94 43.26
C SER A 177 -12.07 -5.33 43.08
N ARG A 178 -12.60 -4.72 44.14
CA ARG A 178 -13.85 -3.96 44.09
C ARG A 178 -13.62 -2.58 43.45
N SER A 179 -14.59 -2.07 42.70
CA SER A 179 -14.59 -0.71 42.14
C SER A 179 -15.72 0.10 42.78
N ASP A 180 -15.62 1.44 42.80
CA ASP A 180 -16.59 2.36 43.42
C ASP A 180 -17.94 2.48 42.66
N THR A 181 -18.25 1.52 41.79
CA THR A 181 -19.49 1.52 41.00
C THR A 181 -20.54 0.59 41.61
N ASP A 182 -21.83 0.94 41.45
CA ASP A 182 -22.94 0.22 42.08
C ASP A 182 -22.85 -1.31 41.89
N ALA A 183 -22.96 -2.03 43.01
CA ALA A 183 -22.90 -3.47 43.09
C ALA A 183 -24.01 -4.11 42.22
N ALA A 184 -23.62 -4.63 41.06
CA ALA A 184 -24.52 -5.30 40.13
C ALA A 184 -23.91 -6.61 39.64
N LYS A 185 -24.77 -7.58 39.30
CA LYS A 185 -24.34 -8.82 38.66
C LYS A 185 -23.77 -8.51 37.27
N VAL A 186 -22.53 -8.92 37.03
CA VAL A 186 -21.87 -8.79 35.72
C VAL A 186 -21.41 -10.13 35.21
N ILE A 187 -21.34 -10.27 33.89
CA ILE A 187 -20.79 -11.44 33.23
C ILE A 187 -19.50 -11.01 32.55
N PHE A 188 -18.38 -11.68 32.81
CA PHE A 188 -17.15 -11.43 32.08
C PHE A 188 -16.75 -12.60 31.20
N LYS A 189 -16.00 -12.31 30.14
CA LYS A 189 -15.37 -13.31 29.26
C LYS A 189 -13.88 -13.01 29.14
N LEU A 190 -13.07 -14.04 29.29
CA LEU A 190 -11.64 -13.98 29.03
C LEU A 190 -11.41 -14.23 27.54
N ARG A 191 -10.71 -13.35 26.84
CA ARG A 191 -10.38 -13.54 25.43
C ARG A 191 -8.99 -14.12 25.26
N ASP A 192 -8.80 -14.93 24.23
CA ASP A 192 -7.46 -15.38 23.85
C ASP A 192 -6.66 -14.18 23.36
N ILE A 193 -5.55 -13.89 24.06
CA ILE A 193 -4.70 -12.75 23.76
C ILE A 193 -4.03 -12.90 22.39
N GLN A 194 -3.72 -14.13 21.95
CA GLN A 194 -3.09 -14.36 20.65
C GLN A 194 -4.07 -14.06 19.51
N GLU A 195 -5.32 -14.52 19.62
CA GLU A 195 -6.37 -14.21 18.65
C GLU A 195 -6.67 -12.71 18.62
N LEU A 196 -6.66 -12.04 19.78
CA LEU A 196 -6.79 -10.59 19.87
C LEU A 196 -5.64 -9.86 19.18
N ILE A 197 -4.38 -10.26 19.41
CA ILE A 197 -3.21 -9.67 18.75
C ILE A 197 -3.32 -9.81 17.23
N ASP A 198 -3.65 -11.00 16.73
CA ASP A 198 -3.82 -11.23 15.29
C ASP A 198 -4.96 -10.38 14.70
N ASN A 199 -6.07 -10.24 15.43
CA ASN A 199 -7.15 -9.35 15.06
C ASN A 199 -6.72 -7.87 15.05
N ARG A 200 -5.99 -7.40 16.06
CA ARG A 200 -5.51 -6.02 16.14
C ARG A 200 -4.52 -5.72 15.00
N LEU A 201 -3.55 -6.60 14.75
CA LEU A 201 -2.56 -6.42 13.68
C LEU A 201 -3.20 -6.40 12.29
N ARG A 202 -4.24 -7.21 12.03
CA ARG A 202 -4.95 -7.22 10.73
C ARG A 202 -5.59 -5.88 10.36
N PHE A 203 -6.03 -5.10 11.36
CA PHE A 203 -6.73 -3.82 11.14
C PHE A 203 -5.88 -2.60 11.51
N LEU A 204 -4.65 -2.82 11.98
CA LEU A 204 -3.66 -1.79 12.24
C LEU A 204 -2.91 -1.49 10.94
N GLN A 205 -2.83 -0.21 10.59
CA GLN A 205 -2.03 0.25 9.46
C GLN A 205 -1.12 1.37 9.95
N ILE A 206 0.18 1.19 9.73
CA ILE A 206 1.20 2.15 10.12
C ILE A 206 1.97 2.51 8.86
N SER A 207 1.97 3.78 8.52
CA SER A 207 2.56 4.26 7.28
C SER A 207 3.26 5.58 7.49
N ARG A 208 4.25 5.83 6.65
CA ARG A 208 4.87 7.15 6.53
C ARG A 208 4.20 7.86 5.36
N PRO A 209 3.75 9.11 5.50
CA PRO A 209 3.14 9.84 4.38
C PRO A 209 4.07 9.97 3.16
N ASN A 210 5.40 9.96 3.39
CA ASN A 210 6.44 10.05 2.38
C ASN A 210 7.80 9.57 2.96
N SER A 211 8.70 9.07 2.11
CA SER A 211 9.96 8.39 2.50
C SER A 211 10.96 9.25 3.27
N ASN A 212 10.84 10.58 3.17
CA ASN A 212 11.67 11.54 3.90
C ASN A 212 10.94 12.19 5.09
N SER A 213 9.72 11.76 5.40
CA SER A 213 8.93 12.34 6.48
C SER A 213 9.39 11.85 7.84
N SER A 214 9.54 12.78 8.79
CA SER A 214 9.72 12.50 10.22
C SER A 214 8.41 12.11 10.92
N MET A 215 7.30 12.01 10.18
CA MET A 215 5.97 11.67 10.71
C MET A 215 5.62 10.20 10.41
N ILE A 216 5.07 9.53 11.41
CA ILE A 216 4.43 8.22 11.29
C ILE A 216 2.94 8.41 11.54
N GLU A 217 2.14 7.99 10.57
CA GLU A 217 0.69 7.94 10.66
C GLU A 217 0.27 6.54 11.10
N ILE A 218 -0.49 6.46 12.19
CA ILE A 218 -1.02 5.24 12.76
C ILE A 218 -2.52 5.28 12.61
N SER A 219 -3.07 4.26 11.97
CA SER A 219 -4.52 4.14 11.82
C SER A 219 -5.00 2.76 12.23
N TYR A 220 -6.15 2.72 12.90
CA TYR A 220 -6.78 1.47 13.33
C TYR A 220 -8.24 1.46 12.94
N SER A 221 -8.69 0.33 12.38
CA SER A 221 -10.08 0.13 11.95
C SER A 221 -10.81 -0.82 12.90
N ALA A 222 -11.92 -0.35 13.46
CA ALA A 222 -12.73 -1.12 14.41
C ALA A 222 -14.24 -0.99 14.11
N HIS A 223 -15.04 -1.85 14.73
CA HIS A 223 -16.51 -1.78 14.62
C HIS A 223 -17.11 -0.66 15.49
N SER A 224 -16.41 -0.28 16.57
CA SER A 224 -16.76 0.83 17.43
C SER A 224 -15.85 2.03 17.18
N PRO A 225 -16.39 3.26 17.03
CA PRO A 225 -15.57 4.46 16.84
C PRO A 225 -14.71 4.77 18.08
N LYS A 226 -15.21 4.47 19.29
CA LYS A 226 -14.47 4.66 20.54
C LYS A 226 -13.30 3.68 20.65
N GLU A 227 -13.50 2.43 20.26
CA GLU A 227 -12.45 1.41 20.24
C GLU A 227 -11.33 1.81 19.28
N ALA A 228 -11.69 2.24 18.06
CA ALA A 228 -10.73 2.71 17.06
C ALA A 228 -9.83 3.82 17.63
N GLN A 229 -10.43 4.80 18.30
CA GLN A 229 -9.73 5.92 18.91
C GLN A 229 -8.85 5.49 20.09
N ARG A 230 -9.41 4.74 21.04
CA ARG A 230 -8.71 4.33 22.27
C ARG A 230 -7.47 3.49 21.97
N PHE A 231 -7.57 2.57 21.01
CA PHE A 231 -6.46 1.71 20.64
C PHE A 231 -5.28 2.52 20.05
N VAL A 232 -5.54 3.44 19.12
CA VAL A 232 -4.50 4.27 18.51
C VAL A 232 -3.85 5.19 19.54
N ASN A 233 -4.64 5.84 20.40
CA ASN A 233 -4.11 6.69 21.47
C ASN A 233 -3.24 5.91 22.45
N ALA A 234 -3.73 4.74 22.92
CA ALA A 234 -2.96 3.91 23.84
C ALA A 234 -1.68 3.37 23.21
N LEU A 235 -1.71 3.00 21.93
CA LEU A 235 -0.51 2.57 21.20
C LEU A 235 0.53 3.70 21.11
N MET A 236 0.11 4.92 20.76
CA MET A 236 1.00 6.08 20.72
C MET A 236 1.58 6.41 22.09
N GLU A 237 0.74 6.49 23.12
CA GLU A 237 1.17 6.80 24.48
C GLU A 237 2.12 5.74 25.04
N PHE A 238 1.81 4.45 24.85
CA PHE A 238 2.67 3.35 25.28
C PHE A 238 4.02 3.39 24.56
N TYR A 239 4.02 3.59 23.25
CA TYR A 239 5.24 3.70 22.45
C TYR A 239 6.12 4.87 22.89
N LEU A 240 5.53 6.06 23.10
CA LEU A 240 6.25 7.22 23.64
C LEU A 240 6.83 6.91 25.03
N ARG A 241 6.05 6.29 25.91
CA ARG A 241 6.49 5.92 27.26
C ARG A 241 7.63 4.92 27.25
N LEU A 242 7.60 3.93 26.36
CA LEU A 242 8.62 2.90 26.22
C LEU A 242 9.95 3.50 25.74
N ASN A 243 9.94 4.29 24.67
CA ASN A 243 11.16 4.90 24.12
C ASN A 243 11.78 5.94 25.05
N ASN A 244 10.96 6.59 25.88
CA ASN A 244 11.46 7.49 26.92
C ASN A 244 12.07 6.76 28.14
N ARG A 245 11.78 5.47 28.37
CA ARG A 245 12.26 4.69 29.53
C ARG A 245 13.45 3.76 29.21
N VAL A 246 13.39 3.01 28.12
CA VAL A 246 14.36 1.92 27.82
C VAL A 246 15.78 2.46 27.62
N ASN A 247 15.92 3.67 27.07
CA ASN A 247 17.23 4.29 26.84
C ASN A 247 17.86 4.93 28.09
N TYR A 248 17.18 4.98 29.25
CA TYR A 248 17.71 5.63 30.46
C TYR A 248 18.48 4.67 31.36
N ASP A 249 17.93 3.47 31.59
CA ASP A 249 18.46 2.54 32.58
C ASP A 249 19.75 1.83 32.14
N GLU A 250 19.90 1.52 30.85
CA GLU A 250 21.09 0.86 30.30
C GLU A 250 22.31 1.79 30.31
N TYR A 251 22.12 3.05 29.92
CA TYR A 251 23.14 4.10 29.99
C TYR A 251 23.60 4.36 31.41
N ARG A 252 22.65 4.51 32.34
CA ARG A 252 22.96 4.72 33.76
C ARG A 252 23.80 3.59 34.34
N ARG A 253 23.55 2.33 33.93
CA ARG A 253 24.37 1.18 34.37
C ARG A 253 25.80 1.27 33.83
N ILE A 254 25.98 1.60 32.55
CA ILE A 254 27.30 1.73 31.92
C ILE A 254 28.08 2.90 32.53
N THR A 255 27.45 4.06 32.72
CA THR A 255 28.10 5.24 33.32
C THR A 255 28.46 5.00 34.78
N THR A 256 27.59 4.36 35.57
CA THR A 256 27.90 3.99 36.97
C THR A 256 29.07 3.00 37.05
N LEU A 257 29.12 2.00 36.17
CA LEU A 257 30.23 1.06 36.11
C LEU A 257 31.54 1.74 35.68
N LEU A 258 31.48 2.66 34.72
CA LEU A 258 32.65 3.40 34.27
C LEU A 258 33.16 4.38 35.33
N ASP A 259 32.27 5.11 36.00
CA ASP A 259 32.60 6.02 37.10
C ASP A 259 33.27 5.26 38.26
N ARG A 260 32.77 4.05 38.58
CA ARG A 260 33.42 3.17 39.58
C ARG A 260 34.85 2.80 39.16
N LYS A 261 35.06 2.38 37.91
CA LYS A 261 36.41 2.05 37.38
C LYS A 261 37.34 3.26 37.36
N ILE A 262 36.84 4.45 37.03
CA ILE A 262 37.62 5.69 37.04
C ILE A 262 38.10 6.01 38.45
N GLU A 263 37.23 5.86 39.46
CA GLU A 263 37.63 6.09 40.85
C GLU A 263 38.61 5.01 41.36
N GLU A 264 38.43 3.74 40.96
CA GLU A 264 39.39 2.66 41.24
C GLU A 264 40.78 2.98 40.65
N GLU A 265 40.88 3.37 39.37
CA GLU A 265 42.14 3.74 38.72
C GLU A 265 42.72 5.04 39.30
N ARG A 266 41.90 6.01 39.67
CA ARG A 266 42.34 7.23 40.36
C ARG A 266 43.00 6.91 41.70
N GLN A 267 42.43 5.98 42.48
CA GLN A 267 43.02 5.56 43.75
C GLN A 267 44.34 4.82 43.54
N LYS A 268 44.44 3.96 42.52
CA LYS A 268 45.71 3.32 42.14
C LYS A 268 46.75 4.36 41.72
N LEU A 269 46.37 5.32 40.88
CA LEU A 269 47.24 6.41 40.43
C LEU A 269 47.75 7.23 41.62
N LYS A 270 46.89 7.55 42.58
CA LYS A 270 47.28 8.25 43.80
C LYS A 270 48.24 7.42 44.68
N LYS A 271 48.03 6.11 44.80
CA LYS A 271 48.93 5.23 45.56
C LYS A 271 50.31 5.16 44.91
N ILE A 272 50.37 4.87 43.61
CA ILE A 272 51.64 4.73 42.88
C ILE A 272 52.34 6.09 42.75
N SER A 273 51.62 7.22 42.65
CA SER A 273 52.23 8.55 42.65
C SER A 273 52.90 8.87 43.97
N VAL A 274 52.26 8.55 45.10
CA VAL A 274 52.83 8.72 46.45
C VAL A 274 54.01 7.78 46.67
N GLU A 275 53.94 6.55 46.15
CA GLU A 275 55.04 5.59 46.22
C GLU A 275 56.24 6.06 45.39
N LEU A 276 56.02 6.52 44.16
CA LEU A 276 57.04 7.09 43.28
C LEU A 276 57.63 8.37 43.88
N GLU A 277 56.82 9.27 44.44
CA GLU A 277 57.29 10.48 45.13
C GLU A 277 58.14 10.13 46.36
N ASN A 278 57.68 9.21 47.21
CA ASN A 278 58.45 8.75 48.36
C ASN A 278 59.75 8.04 47.95
N PHE A 279 59.73 7.25 46.88
CA PHE A 279 60.90 6.57 46.34
C PHE A 279 61.91 7.59 45.79
N THR A 280 61.46 8.58 45.02
CA THR A 280 62.28 9.69 44.51
C THR A 280 62.86 10.53 45.66
N ARG A 281 62.08 10.83 46.70
CA ARG A 281 62.54 11.60 47.87
C ARG A 281 63.54 10.82 48.73
N LYS A 282 63.27 9.54 49.01
CA LYS A 282 64.12 8.68 49.84
C LYS A 282 65.43 8.33 49.15
N ASN A 283 65.41 8.10 47.84
CA ASN A 283 66.58 7.68 47.08
C ASN A 283 67.25 8.82 46.27
N ARG A 284 66.78 10.07 46.41
CA ARG A 284 67.31 11.28 45.75
C ARG A 284 67.56 11.09 44.24
N ILE A 285 66.57 10.53 43.54
CA ILE A 285 66.72 10.08 42.15
C ILE A 285 66.85 11.24 41.14
N ALA A 286 66.47 12.45 41.56
CA ALA A 286 66.67 13.66 40.77
C ALA A 286 68.17 13.96 40.60
N GLY A 287 68.73 13.55 39.46
CA GLY A 287 70.13 13.80 39.08
C GLY A 287 71.04 12.57 39.06
N ILE A 288 70.51 11.34 39.15
CA ILE A 288 71.34 10.11 39.15
C ILE A 288 72.22 9.97 37.90
N GLU A 289 71.81 10.43 36.71
CA GLU A 289 72.69 10.42 35.53
C GLU A 289 73.93 11.33 35.72
N LYS A 290 73.72 12.60 36.11
CA LYS A 290 74.82 13.54 36.43
C LYS A 290 75.68 13.06 37.61
N GLN A 291 75.07 12.43 38.60
CA GLN A 291 75.76 11.91 39.77
C GLN A 291 76.59 10.66 39.41
N THR A 292 76.09 9.78 38.55
CA THR A 292 76.81 8.61 38.02
C THR A 292 78.04 9.07 37.22
N ASP A 293 77.89 10.04 36.33
CA ASP A 293 79.02 10.61 35.58
C ASP A 293 80.07 11.24 36.50
N SER A 294 79.63 11.99 37.53
CA SER A 294 80.55 12.59 38.51
C SER A 294 81.25 11.54 39.38
N THR A 295 80.59 10.42 39.70
CA THR A 295 81.16 9.34 40.53
C THR A 295 82.13 8.49 39.71
N ILE A 296 81.85 8.26 38.43
CA ILE A 296 82.78 7.63 37.48
C ILE A 296 84.02 8.51 37.27
N ALA A 297 83.84 9.82 37.13
CA ALA A 297 84.96 10.77 37.04
C ALA A 297 85.83 10.75 38.30
N LEU A 298 85.20 10.75 39.50
CA LEU A 298 85.90 10.65 40.77
C LEU A 298 86.65 9.32 40.94
N LEU A 299 86.07 8.20 40.47
CA LEU A 299 86.71 6.89 40.46
C LEU A 299 87.95 6.88 39.55
N TYR A 300 87.83 7.48 38.36
CA TYR A 300 88.94 7.60 37.42
C TYR A 300 90.08 8.44 37.99
N GLU A 301 89.76 9.58 38.61
CA GLU A 301 90.74 10.45 39.26
C GLU A 301 91.49 9.75 40.40
N ASN A 302 90.76 9.04 41.29
CA ASN A 302 91.38 8.29 42.39
C ASN A 302 92.24 7.12 41.89
N ARG A 303 91.83 6.41 40.83
CA ARG A 303 92.68 5.38 40.20
C ARG A 303 93.98 5.96 39.66
N LYS A 304 93.92 7.11 38.99
CA LYS A 304 95.11 7.80 38.48
C LYS A 304 96.02 8.26 39.63
N ARG A 305 95.44 8.77 40.72
CA ARG A 305 96.18 9.14 41.94
C ARG A 305 96.86 7.92 42.58
N LEU A 306 96.17 6.80 42.68
CA LEU A 306 96.71 5.54 43.21
C LEU A 306 97.92 5.06 42.40
N GLU A 307 97.83 5.12 41.07
CA GLU A 307 98.94 4.73 40.18
C GLU A 307 100.19 5.58 40.44
N MET A 308 100.04 6.91 40.52
CA MET A 308 101.14 7.82 40.86
C MET A 308 101.73 7.54 42.25
N LEU A 309 100.88 7.31 43.26
CA LEU A 309 101.32 7.03 44.63
C LEU A 309 102.06 5.69 44.73
N ARG A 310 101.55 4.63 44.10
CA ARG A 310 102.22 3.32 44.05
C ARG A 310 103.57 3.39 43.34
N GLU A 311 103.70 4.19 42.29
CA GLU A 311 104.99 4.40 41.64
C GLU A 311 106.01 5.04 42.59
N ARG A 312 105.59 6.09 43.32
CA ARG A 312 106.42 6.77 44.33
C ARG A 312 106.77 5.84 45.49
N GLU A 313 105.82 5.05 45.98
CA GLU A 313 106.03 4.08 47.06
C GLU A 313 107.05 3.00 46.64
N ARG A 314 106.91 2.43 45.44
CA ARG A 314 107.87 1.45 44.90
C ARG A 314 109.29 2.02 44.81
N LYS A 315 109.41 3.28 44.37
CA LYS A 315 110.69 4.00 44.35
C LYS A 315 111.24 4.18 45.77
N ALA A 316 110.43 4.67 46.71
CA ALA A 316 110.83 4.86 48.11
C ALA A 316 111.24 3.53 48.78
N GLU A 317 110.52 2.44 48.52
CA GLU A 317 110.84 1.11 49.05
C GLU A 317 112.16 0.58 48.49
N LYS A 318 112.41 0.73 47.18
CA LYS A 318 113.69 0.37 46.56
C LYS A 318 114.84 1.15 47.19
N LEU A 319 114.63 2.45 47.43
CA LEU A 319 115.64 3.33 48.04
C LEU A 319 115.93 2.97 49.48
N TYR A 320 114.88 2.78 50.28
CA TYR A 320 115.01 2.33 51.66
C TYR A 320 115.74 0.99 51.73
N ARG A 321 115.33 -0.03 50.95
CA ARG A 321 116.02 -1.34 50.95
C ARG A 321 117.48 -1.25 50.53
N THR A 322 117.80 -0.43 49.53
CA THR A 322 119.16 -0.27 49.03
C THR A 322 120.04 0.44 50.05
N PHE A 323 119.53 1.54 50.63
CA PHE A 323 120.25 2.30 51.64
C PHE A 323 120.42 1.52 52.94
N HIS A 324 119.34 0.91 53.45
CA HIS A 324 119.36 0.16 54.71
C HIS A 324 120.36 -1.00 54.69
N ARG A 325 120.56 -1.64 53.53
CA ARG A 325 121.56 -2.72 53.34
C ARG A 325 123.00 -2.22 53.20
N THR A 326 123.20 -1.11 52.49
CA THR A 326 124.56 -0.67 52.10
C THR A 326 125.14 0.41 53.00
N TYR A 327 124.28 1.20 53.66
CA TYR A 327 124.62 2.42 54.39
C TYR A 327 125.47 3.42 53.59
N ASP A 328 125.45 3.31 52.26
CA ASP A 328 126.22 4.12 51.33
C ASP A 328 125.28 5.09 50.59
N TYR A 329 125.25 6.33 51.07
CA TYR A 329 124.36 7.36 50.51
C TYR A 329 124.69 7.70 49.04
N LYS A 330 125.89 7.39 48.54
CA LYS A 330 126.27 7.67 47.14
C LYS A 330 125.53 6.79 46.14
N LYS A 331 125.21 5.55 46.52
CA LYS A 331 124.45 4.61 45.68
C LYS A 331 122.99 5.00 45.50
N VAL A 332 122.51 5.92 46.34
CA VAL A 332 121.10 6.28 46.47
C VAL A 332 120.90 7.77 46.10
N LEU A 333 121.98 8.50 45.81
CA LEU A 333 121.99 9.96 45.61
C LEU A 333 121.11 10.40 44.43
N SER A 334 121.31 9.82 43.24
CA SER A 334 120.56 10.19 42.03
C SER A 334 119.09 9.78 42.12
N GLU A 335 118.80 8.66 42.79
CA GLU A 335 117.44 8.16 42.92
C GLU A 335 116.64 8.92 44.02
N ILE A 336 117.29 9.44 45.08
CA ILE A 336 116.61 10.28 46.09
C ILE A 336 116.17 11.64 45.52
N GLU A 337 116.96 12.24 44.62
CA GLU A 337 116.56 13.49 43.96
C GLU A 337 115.23 13.34 43.20
N SER A 338 114.99 12.15 42.64
CA SER A 338 113.76 11.84 41.91
C SER A 338 112.50 11.69 42.78
N LEU A 339 112.63 11.44 44.09
CA LEU A 339 111.50 11.37 45.02
C LEU A 339 110.92 12.76 45.36
N ASN A 340 111.68 13.83 45.08
CA ASN A 340 111.28 15.22 45.32
C ASN A 340 110.87 15.56 46.76
N ASP A 341 111.29 14.76 47.76
CA ASP A 341 110.99 15.04 49.16
C ASP A 341 111.92 16.13 49.74
N PRO A 342 111.40 17.25 50.27
CA PRO A 342 112.22 18.33 50.83
C PRO A 342 113.07 17.90 52.03
N GLY A 343 112.56 16.98 52.85
CA GLY A 343 113.24 16.47 54.04
C GLY A 343 114.45 15.63 53.68
N LEU A 344 114.31 14.71 52.72
CA LEU A 344 115.41 13.91 52.19
C LEU A 344 116.47 14.78 51.51
N LYS A 345 116.07 15.81 50.74
CA LYS A 345 117.00 16.76 50.12
C LYS A 345 117.82 17.54 51.16
N ALA A 346 117.18 17.99 52.25
CA ALA A 346 117.87 18.69 53.33
C ALA A 346 118.90 17.80 54.03
N ILE A 347 118.57 16.52 54.27
CA ILE A 347 119.49 15.55 54.87
C ILE A 347 120.64 15.23 53.93
N LEU A 348 120.38 15.05 52.63
CA LEU A 348 121.43 14.83 51.63
C LEU A 348 122.42 15.99 51.55
N LYS A 349 121.93 17.24 51.54
CA LYS A 349 122.79 18.42 51.55
C LYS A 349 123.68 18.42 52.80
N LYS A 350 123.09 18.16 53.97
CA LYS A 350 123.83 18.07 55.23
C LYS A 350 124.86 16.93 55.23
N LEU A 351 124.54 15.78 54.64
CA LEU A 351 125.48 14.65 54.47
C LEU A 351 126.62 15.01 53.52
N SER A 352 126.32 15.67 52.40
CA SER A 352 127.33 16.14 51.44
C SER A 352 128.29 17.15 52.08
N ASP A 353 127.78 18.11 52.86
CA ASP A 353 128.58 19.10 53.59
C ASP A 353 129.47 18.42 54.65
N LEU A 354 128.92 17.47 55.41
CA LEU A 354 129.66 16.69 56.40
C LEU A 354 130.73 15.80 55.74
N GLN A 355 130.45 15.19 54.59
CA GLN A 355 131.39 14.37 53.85
C GLN A 355 132.53 15.21 53.27
N THR A 356 132.22 16.39 52.73
CA THR A 356 133.22 17.35 52.23
C THR A 356 134.15 17.75 53.37
N ARG A 357 133.58 18.12 54.52
CA ARG A 357 134.36 18.49 55.71
C ARG A 357 135.18 17.32 56.27
N TYR A 358 134.67 16.09 56.20
CA TYR A 358 135.44 14.88 56.54
C TYR A 358 136.64 14.69 55.62
N ASN A 359 136.45 14.84 54.30
CA ASN A 359 137.54 14.72 53.32
C ASN A 359 138.61 15.80 53.54
N THR A 360 138.22 17.04 53.85
CA THR A 360 139.17 18.12 54.18
C THR A 360 139.94 17.84 55.48
N LEU A 361 139.26 17.36 56.52
CA LEU A 361 139.92 17.01 57.80
C LEU A 361 140.83 15.79 57.68
N ARG A 362 140.49 14.82 56.83
CA ARG A 362 141.31 13.62 56.55
C ARG A 362 142.66 13.94 55.92
N LEU A 363 142.78 15.06 55.18
CA LEU A 363 144.06 15.53 54.64
C LEU A 363 145.00 16.08 55.72
N LYS A 364 144.46 16.52 56.87
CA LYS A 364 145.21 17.20 57.93
C LYS A 364 145.45 16.34 59.17
N TYR A 365 144.55 15.40 59.45
CA TYR A 365 144.56 14.64 60.70
C TYR A 365 144.47 13.14 60.46
N LYS A 366 145.19 12.36 61.29
CA LYS A 366 145.08 10.90 61.32
C LYS A 366 143.69 10.45 61.80
N PRO A 367 143.24 9.23 61.42
CA PRO A 367 141.90 8.73 61.76
C PRO A 367 141.56 8.72 63.26
N GLU A 368 142.53 8.60 64.18
CA GLU A 368 142.27 8.55 65.62
C GLU A 368 141.99 9.93 66.26
N HIS A 369 142.24 11.04 65.56
CA HIS A 369 142.14 12.39 66.13
C HIS A 369 140.72 12.73 66.63
N PRO A 370 140.55 13.43 67.77
CA PRO A 370 139.23 13.73 68.35
C PRO A 370 138.27 14.44 67.38
N GLN A 371 138.77 15.33 66.54
CA GLN A 371 137.95 16.00 65.51
C GLN A 371 137.48 15.05 64.42
N MET A 372 138.29 14.05 64.04
CA MET A 372 137.92 13.00 63.07
C MET A 372 136.85 12.07 63.65
N GLN A 373 136.96 11.69 64.93
CA GLN A 373 135.93 10.91 65.60
C GLN A 373 134.61 11.67 65.74
N LYS A 374 134.67 12.98 66.06
CA LYS A 374 133.49 13.84 66.17
C LYS A 374 132.73 13.92 64.85
N ILE A 375 133.40 14.14 63.72
CA ILE A 375 132.74 14.21 62.41
C ILE A 375 132.24 12.84 61.93
N LYS A 376 132.96 11.74 62.23
CA LYS A 376 132.48 10.38 61.94
C LYS A 376 131.20 10.05 62.72
N LYS A 377 131.10 10.50 63.98
CA LYS A 377 129.86 10.39 64.79
C LYS A 377 128.72 11.23 64.19
N LEU A 378 128.99 12.43 63.69
CA LEU A 378 128.00 13.28 63.02
C LEU A 378 127.51 12.66 61.71
N ILE A 379 128.40 12.09 60.89
CA ILE A 379 128.03 11.38 59.66
C ILE A 379 127.16 10.15 59.99
N ARG A 380 127.53 9.33 60.97
CA ARG A 380 126.70 8.19 61.39
C ARG A 380 125.31 8.61 61.84
N LYS A 381 125.20 9.69 62.62
CA LYS A 381 123.90 10.26 63.01
C LYS A 381 123.10 10.72 61.79
N ALA A 382 123.73 11.40 60.85
CA ALA A 382 123.07 11.86 59.63
C ALA A 382 122.64 10.71 58.72
N LEU A 383 123.42 9.63 58.64
CA LEU A 383 123.05 8.39 57.92
C LEU A 383 121.88 7.67 58.62
N HIS A 384 121.87 7.61 59.95
CA HIS A 384 120.74 7.05 60.69
C HIS A 384 119.47 7.89 60.51
N HIS A 385 119.57 9.22 60.53
CA HIS A 385 118.44 10.10 60.23
C HIS A 385 117.93 9.93 58.79
N LEU A 386 118.84 9.69 57.83
CA LEU A 386 118.45 9.35 56.47
C LEU A 386 117.68 8.03 56.41
N ASP A 387 118.13 7.00 57.14
CA ASP A 387 117.44 5.70 57.22
C ASP A 387 116.03 5.84 57.82
N THR A 388 115.90 6.56 58.94
CA THR A 388 114.61 6.78 59.61
C THR A 388 113.67 7.65 58.78
N ASN A 389 114.17 8.66 58.08
CA ASN A 389 113.33 9.48 57.20
C ASN A 389 112.93 8.73 55.93
N LEU A 390 113.81 7.91 55.34
CA LEU A 390 113.43 7.06 54.21
C LEU A 390 112.34 6.06 54.61
N PHE A 391 112.46 5.46 55.81
CA PHE A 391 111.39 4.62 56.35
C PHE A 391 110.09 5.40 56.57
N SER A 392 110.17 6.62 57.11
CA SER A 392 108.99 7.47 57.35
C SER A 392 108.29 7.85 56.05
N VAL A 393 109.04 8.29 55.02
CA VAL A 393 108.50 8.61 53.69
C VAL A 393 107.87 7.38 53.04
N LYS A 394 108.53 6.22 53.14
CA LYS A 394 107.96 4.95 52.66
C LYS A 394 106.64 4.63 53.38
N SER A 395 106.62 4.72 54.71
CA SER A 395 105.43 4.41 55.52
C SER A 395 104.28 5.36 55.20
N GLU A 396 104.54 6.66 55.06
CA GLU A 396 103.55 7.67 54.70
C GLU A 396 102.97 7.41 53.31
N LEU A 397 103.81 7.07 52.33
CA LEU A 397 103.34 6.71 50.99
C LEU A 397 102.49 5.43 51.01
N SER A 398 102.86 4.44 51.82
CA SER A 398 102.09 3.20 51.97
C SER A 398 100.71 3.45 52.58
N GLU A 399 100.64 4.29 53.62
CA GLU A 399 99.37 4.71 54.24
C GLU A 399 98.48 5.48 53.24
N GLN A 400 99.07 6.37 52.42
CA GLN A 400 98.34 7.08 51.37
C GLN A 400 97.83 6.15 50.27
N VAL A 401 98.58 5.11 49.91
CA VAL A 401 98.15 4.06 48.97
C VAL A 401 96.96 3.29 49.54
N GLU A 402 97.05 2.81 50.77
CA GLU A 402 95.98 2.05 51.43
C GLU A 402 94.70 2.89 51.60
N ALA A 403 94.84 4.16 52.00
CA ALA A 403 93.70 5.09 52.10
C ALA A 403 93.02 5.32 50.74
N THR A 404 93.80 5.45 49.66
CA THR A 404 93.27 5.66 48.31
C THR A 404 92.61 4.38 47.77
N GLU A 405 93.15 3.21 48.07
CA GLU A 405 92.54 1.91 47.71
C GLU A 405 91.21 1.69 48.42
N LYS A 406 91.14 2.04 49.71
CA LYS A 406 89.90 2.02 50.47
C LYS A 406 88.86 2.98 49.87
N ALA A 407 89.26 4.20 49.54
CA ALA A 407 88.37 5.17 48.88
C ALA A 407 87.85 4.66 47.52
N ILE A 408 88.69 4.01 46.71
CA ILE A 408 88.27 3.38 45.45
C ILE A 408 87.26 2.26 45.71
N SER A 409 87.51 1.40 46.70
CA SER A 409 86.59 0.31 47.07
C SER A 409 85.23 0.83 47.52
N ASP A 410 85.22 1.90 48.32
CA ASP A 410 83.99 2.53 48.79
C ASP A 410 83.22 3.19 47.64
N ILE A 411 83.90 3.86 46.70
CA ILE A 411 83.29 4.41 45.48
C ILE A 411 82.72 3.28 44.59
N GLN A 412 83.41 2.15 44.47
CA GLN A 412 82.93 0.99 43.69
C GLN A 412 81.68 0.35 44.31
N LYS A 413 81.61 0.25 45.65
CA LYS A 413 80.41 -0.21 46.36
C LYS A 413 79.23 0.75 46.17
N GLN A 414 79.49 2.06 46.12
CA GLN A 414 78.44 3.04 45.82
C GLN A 414 77.92 2.89 44.37
N LEU A 415 78.78 2.50 43.41
CA LEU A 415 78.37 2.25 42.02
C LEU A 415 77.47 1.00 41.86
N SER A 416 77.65 -0.04 42.67
CA SER A 416 76.86 -1.29 42.56
C SER A 416 75.39 -1.17 42.99
N ASP A 417 75.05 -0.20 43.83
CA ASP A 417 73.69 0.02 44.32
C ASP A 417 72.81 0.86 43.37
N ILE A 418 73.40 1.51 42.36
CA ILE A 418 72.71 2.45 41.47
C ILE A 418 71.80 1.73 40.44
N PRO A 419 72.25 0.68 39.72
CA PRO A 419 71.43 0.03 38.70
C PRO A 419 70.15 -0.62 39.25
N ALA A 420 70.21 -1.16 40.47
CA ALA A 420 69.03 -1.76 41.13
C ALA A 420 67.97 -0.71 41.49
N LYS A 421 68.40 0.49 41.91
CA LYS A 421 67.51 1.62 42.21
C LYS A 421 66.92 2.23 40.94
N GLU A 422 67.69 2.29 39.87
CA GLU A 422 67.25 2.77 38.55
C GLU A 422 66.23 1.81 37.90
N LEU A 423 66.47 0.49 37.99
CA LEU A 423 65.52 -0.52 37.53
C LEU A 423 64.19 -0.43 38.29
N HIS A 424 64.23 -0.33 39.62
CA HIS A 424 63.02 -0.22 40.44
C HIS A 424 62.28 1.10 40.16
N TYR A 425 63.01 2.22 40.01
CA TYR A 425 62.42 3.49 39.59
C TYR A 425 61.72 3.37 38.23
N SER A 426 62.39 2.76 37.25
CA SER A 426 61.84 2.54 35.91
C SER A 426 60.59 1.65 35.93
N GLN A 427 60.57 0.63 36.80
CA GLN A 427 59.38 -0.21 37.04
C GLN A 427 58.22 0.61 37.60
N LEU A 428 58.44 1.38 38.67
CA LEU A 428 57.43 2.26 39.26
C LEU A 428 56.95 3.33 38.27
N GLN A 429 57.85 3.89 37.45
CA GLN A 429 57.51 4.88 36.43
C GLN A 429 56.68 4.27 35.30
N LYS A 430 56.99 3.04 34.89
CA LYS A 430 56.21 2.29 33.91
C LYS A 430 54.83 1.93 34.43
N GLU A 431 54.72 1.52 35.70
CA GLU A 431 53.44 1.28 36.36
C GLU A 431 52.61 2.56 36.48
N TYR A 432 53.22 3.66 36.92
CA TYR A 432 52.60 4.99 36.95
C TYR A 432 52.05 5.38 35.57
N SER A 433 52.87 5.30 34.52
CA SER A 433 52.46 5.67 33.16
C SER A 433 51.35 4.77 32.60
N THR A 434 51.37 3.47 32.95
CA THR A 434 50.33 2.52 32.52
C THR A 434 48.98 2.84 33.17
N ILE A 435 48.98 3.09 34.49
CA ILE A 435 47.78 3.47 35.24
C ILE A 435 47.28 4.85 34.78
N GLU A 436 48.17 5.81 34.56
CA GLU A 436 47.85 7.15 34.06
C GLU A 436 47.19 7.09 32.68
N LYS A 437 47.75 6.30 31.75
CA LYS A 437 47.17 6.10 30.42
C LYS A 437 45.79 5.43 30.53
N SER A 438 45.65 4.39 31.35
CA SER A 438 44.36 3.73 31.56
C SER A 438 43.31 4.70 32.14
N TYR A 439 43.70 5.51 33.13
CA TYR A 439 42.84 6.54 33.71
C TYR A 439 42.41 7.58 32.67
N PHE A 440 43.32 8.09 31.85
CA PHE A 440 42.99 9.03 30.77
C PHE A 440 42.11 8.40 29.69
N GLU A 441 42.34 7.15 29.30
CA GLU A 441 41.49 6.42 28.37
C GLU A 441 40.07 6.25 28.93
N LEU A 442 39.93 5.92 30.23
CA LEU A 442 38.63 5.83 30.89
C LEU A 442 37.94 7.21 30.99
N LEU A 443 38.69 8.28 31.28
CA LEU A 443 38.16 9.65 31.26
C LEU A 443 37.73 10.08 29.86
N GLN A 444 38.50 9.75 28.82
CA GLN A 444 38.13 9.99 27.44
C GLN A 444 36.89 9.18 27.07
N LYS A 445 36.83 7.90 27.46
CA LYS A 445 35.65 7.06 27.25
C LYS A 445 34.44 7.59 28.02
N ARG A 446 34.62 8.15 29.21
CA ARG A 446 33.57 8.84 29.97
C ARG A 446 33.13 10.11 29.28
N LYS A 447 34.05 10.90 28.73
CA LYS A 447 33.72 12.10 27.96
C LYS A 447 32.98 11.73 26.68
N GLU A 448 33.47 10.75 25.92
CA GLU A 448 32.79 10.17 24.77
C GLU A 448 31.42 9.62 25.14
N LEU A 449 31.28 8.95 26.29
CA LEU A 449 30.01 8.45 26.78
C LEU A 449 29.13 9.56 27.34
N SER A 450 29.64 10.66 27.87
CA SER A 450 28.84 11.82 28.29
C SER A 450 28.35 12.62 27.09
N ILE A 451 29.16 12.67 26.03
CA ILE A 451 28.79 13.18 24.71
C ILE A 451 27.77 12.21 24.08
N SER A 452 28.03 10.90 24.13
CA SER A 452 27.13 9.86 23.61
C SER A 452 25.86 9.73 24.45
N GLU A 453 25.91 10.03 25.74
CA GLU A 453 24.77 10.10 26.65
C GLU A 453 23.98 11.37 26.30
N SER A 454 24.63 12.52 26.11
CA SER A 454 23.95 13.74 25.62
C SER A 454 23.40 13.60 24.18
N VAL A 455 24.02 12.73 23.37
CA VAL A 455 23.62 12.40 21.99
C VAL A 455 22.51 11.33 22.01
N GLN A 456 22.56 10.30 22.85
CA GLN A 456 21.60 9.18 22.90
C GLN A 456 20.48 9.35 23.93
N GLN A 457 20.57 10.28 24.89
CA GLN A 457 19.47 10.74 25.76
C GLN A 457 18.37 11.50 24.98
N GLY A 458 18.29 11.33 23.66
CA GLY A 458 17.28 11.94 22.81
C GLY A 458 17.81 12.36 21.45
N LEU A 459 18.46 11.47 20.69
CA LEU A 459 18.71 11.70 19.26
C LEU A 459 17.43 12.10 18.56
N TYR A 460 16.33 11.45 18.93
CA TYR A 460 15.00 11.74 18.43
C TYR A 460 14.08 12.22 19.55
N ARG A 461 13.41 13.34 19.29
CA ARG A 461 12.26 13.79 20.05
C ARG A 461 11.03 13.07 19.51
N TYR A 462 10.38 12.28 20.35
CA TYR A 462 9.08 11.69 20.05
C TYR A 462 7.99 12.62 20.57
N ARG A 463 7.06 13.00 19.71
CA ARG A 463 5.92 13.82 20.09
C ARG A 463 4.68 13.33 19.36
N ILE A 464 3.56 13.25 20.07
CA ILE A 464 2.25 13.09 19.42
C ILE A 464 1.90 14.46 18.84
N ILE A 465 1.71 14.50 17.52
CA ILE A 465 1.28 15.70 16.81
C ILE A 465 -0.23 15.81 16.92
N ASP A 466 -0.91 14.73 16.51
CA ASP A 466 -2.37 14.63 16.55
C ASP A 466 -2.76 13.35 17.27
N TYR A 467 -3.55 13.51 18.33
CA TYR A 467 -4.25 12.40 18.96
C TYR A 467 -5.32 11.86 18.01
N ALA A 468 -5.61 10.58 18.15
CA ALA A 468 -6.65 9.90 17.40
C ALA A 468 -8.00 10.59 17.65
N TYR A 469 -8.66 11.04 16.58
CA TYR A 469 -9.97 11.67 16.67
C TYR A 469 -11.10 10.63 16.68
N LEU A 470 -12.25 10.97 17.25
CA LEU A 470 -13.43 10.10 17.24
C LEU A 470 -14.13 10.17 15.87
N PRO A 471 -14.12 9.10 15.04
CA PRO A 471 -14.71 9.16 13.70
C PRO A 471 -16.24 9.26 13.75
N LYS A 472 -16.80 10.33 13.18
CA LYS A 472 -18.25 10.57 13.13
C LYS A 472 -18.97 9.72 12.08
N HIS A 473 -18.26 9.27 11.05
CA HIS A 473 -18.80 8.50 9.94
C HIS A 473 -17.97 7.22 9.73
N PRO A 474 -18.60 6.11 9.30
CA PRO A 474 -17.88 4.89 9.01
C PRO A 474 -17.05 5.03 7.73
N SER A 475 -15.83 4.48 7.74
CA SER A 475 -14.93 4.44 6.58
C SER A 475 -15.40 3.40 5.55
N LYS A 476 -16.05 2.32 6.01
CA LYS A 476 -16.64 1.28 5.15
C LYS A 476 -18.01 0.82 5.67
N PRO A 477 -18.94 0.44 4.76
CA PRO A 477 -18.92 0.66 3.31
C PRO A 477 -19.19 2.14 2.94
N LYS A 478 -18.56 2.63 1.86
CA LYS A 478 -18.79 3.99 1.35
C LYS A 478 -20.16 4.06 0.66
N LYS A 479 -21.15 4.62 1.37
CA LYS A 479 -22.57 4.70 0.93
C LYS A 479 -22.72 5.19 -0.52
N SER A 480 -22.03 6.27 -0.88
CA SER A 480 -22.10 6.86 -2.23
C SER A 480 -21.61 5.90 -3.31
N ILE A 481 -20.47 5.25 -3.09
CA ILE A 481 -19.88 4.30 -4.06
C ILE A 481 -20.78 3.08 -4.21
N THR A 482 -21.28 2.51 -3.12
CA THR A 482 -22.15 1.32 -3.16
C THR A 482 -23.48 1.59 -3.87
N LEU A 483 -24.08 2.77 -3.66
CA LEU A 483 -25.30 3.17 -4.36
C LEU A 483 -25.04 3.44 -5.85
N LEU A 484 -23.93 4.12 -6.17
CA LEU A 484 -23.55 4.41 -7.55
C LEU A 484 -23.24 3.12 -8.32
N LEU A 485 -22.58 2.16 -7.68
CA LEU A 485 -22.34 0.84 -8.26
C LEU A 485 -23.65 0.07 -8.49
N GLY A 486 -24.59 0.14 -7.55
CA GLY A 486 -25.93 -0.44 -7.73
C GLY A 486 -26.69 0.17 -8.91
N LEU A 487 -26.70 1.49 -9.03
CA LEU A 487 -27.31 2.18 -10.17
C LEU A 487 -26.65 1.79 -11.51
N PHE A 488 -25.31 1.72 -11.53
CA PHE A 488 -24.57 1.33 -12.72
C PHE A 488 -24.88 -0.11 -13.15
N LEU A 489 -24.84 -1.06 -12.21
CA LEU A 489 -25.19 -2.46 -12.47
C LEU A 489 -26.65 -2.59 -12.93
N GLY A 490 -27.57 -1.89 -12.28
CA GLY A 490 -28.98 -1.89 -12.66
C GLY A 490 -29.23 -1.34 -14.08
N LEU A 491 -28.52 -0.27 -14.47
CA LEU A 491 -28.57 0.27 -15.83
C LEU A 491 -27.96 -0.69 -16.84
N PHE A 492 -26.79 -1.25 -16.54
CA PHE A 492 -26.09 -2.20 -17.40
C PHE A 492 -26.96 -3.43 -17.70
N PHE A 493 -27.45 -4.10 -16.64
CA PHE A 493 -28.33 -5.26 -16.80
C PHE A 493 -29.68 -4.91 -17.43
N GLY A 494 -30.21 -3.71 -17.16
CA GLY A 494 -31.42 -3.21 -17.79
C GLY A 494 -31.30 -3.08 -19.31
N ILE A 495 -30.23 -2.43 -19.78
CA ILE A 495 -29.94 -2.29 -21.21
C ILE A 495 -29.69 -3.68 -21.81
N PHE A 496 -28.91 -4.52 -21.14
CA PHE A 496 -28.60 -5.87 -21.60
C PHE A 496 -29.87 -6.72 -21.81
N LEU A 497 -30.78 -6.75 -20.83
CA LEU A 497 -32.06 -7.47 -20.94
C LEU A 497 -32.98 -6.88 -22.01
N ALA A 498 -33.01 -5.55 -22.16
CA ALA A 498 -33.76 -4.90 -23.23
C ALA A 498 -33.25 -5.33 -24.62
N LEU A 499 -31.94 -5.44 -24.81
CA LEU A 499 -31.33 -5.90 -26.06
C LEU A 499 -31.60 -7.38 -26.33
N ILE A 500 -31.53 -8.24 -25.32
CA ILE A 500 -31.87 -9.66 -25.46
C ILE A 500 -33.33 -9.82 -25.92
N LYS A 501 -34.27 -9.14 -25.24
CA LYS A 501 -35.69 -9.18 -25.61
C LYS A 501 -35.91 -8.73 -27.06
N GLU A 502 -35.17 -7.73 -27.50
CA GLU A 502 -35.25 -7.22 -28.86
C GLU A 502 -34.67 -8.20 -29.89
N TYR A 503 -33.54 -8.84 -29.57
CA TYR A 503 -32.89 -9.83 -30.42
C TYR A 503 -33.80 -11.03 -30.71
N PHE A 504 -34.56 -11.50 -29.71
CA PHE A 504 -35.52 -12.59 -29.87
C PHE A 504 -36.88 -12.16 -30.45
N GLY A 505 -37.06 -10.87 -30.76
CA GLY A 505 -38.29 -10.32 -31.32
C GLY A 505 -38.57 -10.80 -32.75
N ARG A 506 -39.63 -11.59 -32.94
CA ARG A 506 -40.02 -12.14 -34.26
C ARG A 506 -41.02 -11.29 -35.05
N LYS A 507 -41.50 -10.17 -34.50
CA LYS A 507 -42.55 -9.35 -35.12
C LYS A 507 -41.95 -8.26 -36.02
N ILE A 508 -42.65 -7.93 -37.10
CA ILE A 508 -42.29 -6.84 -38.01
C ILE A 508 -42.69 -5.52 -37.35
N ARG A 509 -41.78 -4.54 -37.29
CA ARG A 509 -42.04 -3.20 -36.71
C ARG A 509 -41.68 -2.06 -37.66
N ILE A 510 -40.66 -2.26 -38.50
CA ILE A 510 -40.10 -1.22 -39.35
C ILE A 510 -40.27 -1.64 -40.81
N PRO A 511 -40.61 -0.73 -41.74
CA PRO A 511 -40.75 -1.04 -43.16
C PRO A 511 -39.51 -1.71 -43.78
N SER A 512 -38.31 -1.35 -43.34
CA SER A 512 -37.05 -1.93 -43.82
C SER A 512 -36.95 -3.44 -43.58
N GLU A 513 -37.57 -3.94 -42.50
CA GLU A 513 -37.60 -5.39 -42.23
C GLU A 513 -38.40 -6.14 -43.29
N VAL A 514 -39.39 -5.51 -43.92
CA VAL A 514 -40.13 -6.13 -45.03
C VAL A 514 -39.25 -6.14 -46.28
N THR A 515 -38.65 -5.01 -46.64
CA THR A 515 -37.82 -4.90 -47.85
C THR A 515 -36.54 -5.73 -47.80
N GLU A 516 -36.03 -6.06 -46.61
CA GLU A 516 -34.84 -6.89 -46.42
C GLU A 516 -35.15 -8.40 -46.46
N LEU A 517 -36.39 -8.80 -46.13
CA LEU A 517 -36.79 -10.21 -46.01
C LEU A 517 -37.35 -10.82 -47.29
N THR A 518 -37.77 -10.00 -48.27
CA THR A 518 -38.42 -10.46 -49.50
C THR A 518 -37.99 -9.63 -50.70
N LYS A 519 -37.99 -10.24 -51.88
CA LYS A 519 -37.82 -9.54 -53.16
C LYS A 519 -39.13 -9.05 -53.76
N LEU A 520 -40.27 -9.52 -53.24
CA LEU A 520 -41.59 -9.06 -53.67
C LEU A 520 -41.76 -7.55 -53.43
N PRO A 521 -42.45 -6.83 -54.33
CA PRO A 521 -42.70 -5.40 -54.21
C PRO A 521 -43.22 -4.95 -52.85
N TYR A 522 -42.60 -3.90 -52.30
CA TYR A 522 -43.10 -3.18 -51.14
C TYR A 522 -43.83 -1.91 -51.60
N LEU A 523 -45.16 -1.87 -51.41
CA LEU A 523 -46.00 -0.82 -51.99
C LEU A 523 -46.11 0.42 -51.10
N GLY A 524 -45.88 0.28 -49.79
CA GLY A 524 -45.90 1.41 -48.87
C GLY A 524 -46.30 1.06 -47.44
N THR A 525 -46.30 2.10 -46.61
CA THR A 525 -46.63 2.05 -45.18
C THR A 525 -47.89 2.85 -44.89
N ILE A 526 -48.75 2.36 -43.99
CA ILE A 526 -49.84 3.14 -43.41
C ILE A 526 -49.53 3.39 -41.91
N PRO A 527 -49.58 4.65 -41.42
CA PRO A 527 -49.24 4.96 -40.05
C PRO A 527 -50.27 4.43 -39.04
N TYR A 528 -49.81 4.15 -37.82
CA TYR A 528 -50.68 3.94 -36.67
C TYR A 528 -51.45 5.22 -36.35
N ILE A 529 -52.76 5.09 -36.22
CA ILE A 529 -53.69 6.17 -35.88
C ILE A 529 -54.07 5.94 -34.41
N LYS A 530 -54.09 7.00 -33.59
CA LYS A 530 -54.38 6.84 -32.14
C LYS A 530 -55.87 6.84 -31.83
N ASP A 531 -56.68 7.48 -32.68
CA ASP A 531 -58.09 7.79 -32.41
C ASP A 531 -59.00 6.66 -32.94
N PRO A 532 -59.74 5.94 -32.07
CA PRO A 532 -60.69 4.89 -32.45
C PRO A 532 -61.78 5.36 -33.41
N GLU A 533 -62.24 6.60 -33.33
CA GLU A 533 -63.28 7.12 -34.23
C GLU A 533 -62.75 7.38 -35.65
N GLN A 534 -61.43 7.51 -35.80
CA GLN A 534 -60.82 7.59 -37.13
C GLN A 534 -60.70 6.21 -37.75
N TYR A 535 -60.62 5.13 -36.97
CA TYR A 535 -60.56 3.74 -37.46
C TYR A 535 -61.87 3.23 -38.05
N SER A 536 -63.02 3.74 -37.60
CA SER A 536 -64.34 3.28 -38.04
C SER A 536 -64.77 3.85 -39.39
N THR A 537 -64.05 4.85 -39.93
CA THR A 537 -64.43 5.58 -41.15
C THR A 537 -63.28 5.66 -42.16
N LEU A 538 -63.58 6.12 -43.38
CA LEU A 538 -62.58 6.37 -44.42
C LEU A 538 -61.70 7.57 -44.05
N TYR A 539 -60.39 7.33 -43.85
CA TYR A 539 -59.41 8.34 -43.44
C TYR A 539 -59.35 9.53 -44.40
N LEU A 540 -59.48 9.24 -45.69
CA LEU A 540 -59.44 10.22 -46.78
C LEU A 540 -60.55 11.27 -46.68
N LEU A 541 -61.71 10.91 -46.10
CA LEU A 541 -62.85 11.82 -45.97
C LEU A 541 -62.80 12.65 -44.68
N LYS A 542 -62.28 12.09 -43.57
CA LYS A 542 -62.26 12.79 -42.28
C LYS A 542 -61.04 13.70 -42.14
N SER A 543 -59.90 13.35 -42.74
CA SER A 543 -58.69 14.17 -42.67
C SER A 543 -57.84 14.07 -43.96
N PRO A 544 -58.24 14.76 -45.04
CA PRO A 544 -57.59 14.68 -46.35
C PRO A 544 -56.09 15.03 -46.33
N HIS A 545 -55.69 15.98 -45.48
CA HIS A 545 -54.30 16.44 -45.34
C HIS A 545 -53.48 15.65 -44.30
N SER A 546 -54.02 14.58 -43.73
CA SER A 546 -53.30 13.78 -42.74
C SER A 546 -52.16 12.97 -43.37
N ILE A 547 -51.15 12.62 -42.57
CA ILE A 547 -50.06 11.71 -42.99
C ILE A 547 -50.63 10.37 -43.48
N ALA A 548 -51.72 9.88 -42.88
CA ALA A 548 -52.36 8.64 -43.31
C ALA A 548 -52.93 8.77 -44.73
N SER A 549 -53.66 9.86 -45.01
CA SER A 549 -54.21 10.13 -46.34
C SER A 549 -53.12 10.27 -47.39
N GLN A 550 -52.05 11.05 -47.12
CA GLN A 550 -50.90 11.17 -48.03
C GLN A 550 -50.25 9.82 -48.34
N MET A 551 -50.13 8.93 -47.34
CA MET A 551 -49.58 7.60 -47.54
C MET A 551 -50.50 6.68 -48.34
N ILE A 552 -51.82 6.85 -48.25
CA ILE A 552 -52.77 6.15 -49.14
C ILE A 552 -52.69 6.68 -50.58
N TRP A 553 -52.57 7.99 -50.77
CA TRP A 553 -52.31 8.56 -52.10
C TRP A 553 -51.01 8.03 -52.70
N SER A 554 -49.93 8.00 -51.89
CA SER A 554 -48.66 7.40 -52.30
C SER A 554 -48.82 5.92 -52.66
N LEU A 555 -49.55 5.14 -51.84
CA LEU A 555 -49.82 3.73 -52.11
C LEU A 555 -50.55 3.55 -53.46
N ARG A 556 -51.55 4.39 -53.74
CA ARG A 556 -52.26 4.39 -55.02
C ARG A 556 -51.29 4.65 -56.17
N THR A 557 -50.49 5.71 -56.10
CA THR A 557 -49.51 6.06 -57.14
C THR A 557 -48.49 4.95 -57.35
N THR A 558 -47.95 4.37 -56.28
CA THR A 558 -47.02 3.23 -56.37
C THR A 558 -47.68 2.01 -57.03
N LEU A 559 -48.93 1.71 -56.67
CA LEU A 559 -49.67 0.60 -57.26
C LEU A 559 -49.90 0.79 -58.77
N GLU A 560 -50.16 2.01 -59.23
CA GLU A 560 -50.36 2.30 -60.65
C GLU A 560 -49.16 1.89 -61.53
N PHE A 561 -47.93 1.89 -61.00
CA PHE A 561 -46.73 1.42 -61.73
C PHE A 561 -46.69 -0.10 -61.93
N PHE A 562 -47.37 -0.87 -61.08
CA PHE A 562 -47.41 -2.33 -61.17
C PHE A 562 -48.64 -2.85 -61.92
N LEU A 563 -49.64 -2.01 -62.16
CA LEU A 563 -50.88 -2.41 -62.82
C LEU A 563 -50.71 -2.45 -64.35
N PRO A 564 -51.35 -3.41 -65.03
CA PRO A 564 -51.32 -3.46 -66.50
C PRO A 564 -52.11 -2.30 -67.11
N LYS A 565 -51.68 -1.84 -68.29
CA LYS A 565 -52.35 -0.80 -69.10
C LYS A 565 -53.65 -1.31 -69.75
N LYS A 566 -54.60 -1.78 -68.94
CA LYS A 566 -55.95 -2.23 -69.35
C LYS A 566 -57.00 -1.19 -68.99
N ARG A 567 -58.20 -1.28 -69.56
CA ARG A 567 -59.33 -0.42 -69.19
C ARG A 567 -59.76 -0.67 -67.74
N SER A 568 -60.13 -1.92 -67.42
CA SER A 568 -60.51 -2.36 -66.08
C SER A 568 -59.41 -3.21 -65.42
N LYS A 569 -59.13 -2.96 -64.13
CA LYS A 569 -58.10 -3.65 -63.34
C LYS A 569 -58.71 -4.27 -62.09
N ILE A 570 -58.36 -5.52 -61.81
CA ILE A 570 -58.74 -6.22 -60.58
C ILE A 570 -57.59 -6.17 -59.59
N ILE A 571 -57.85 -5.66 -58.38
CA ILE A 571 -56.91 -5.64 -57.27
C ILE A 571 -57.47 -6.50 -56.14
N ALA A 572 -56.79 -7.58 -55.82
CA ALA A 572 -57.12 -8.41 -54.66
C ALA A 572 -56.38 -7.90 -53.42
N VAL A 573 -57.06 -7.77 -52.28
CA VAL A 573 -56.44 -7.37 -51.02
C VAL A 573 -56.72 -8.45 -49.98
N SER A 574 -55.66 -9.03 -49.43
CA SER A 574 -55.73 -10.06 -48.39
C SER A 574 -54.68 -9.80 -47.31
N SER A 575 -54.58 -10.70 -46.35
CA SER A 575 -53.62 -10.67 -45.26
C SER A 575 -53.19 -12.09 -44.89
N MET A 576 -52.13 -12.23 -44.09
CA MET A 576 -51.67 -13.55 -43.64
C MET A 576 -52.56 -14.08 -42.51
N VAL A 577 -53.00 -13.22 -41.61
CA VAL A 577 -53.88 -13.55 -40.49
C VAL A 577 -54.96 -12.48 -40.29
N SER A 578 -55.99 -12.80 -39.51
CA SER A 578 -57.03 -11.82 -39.17
C SER A 578 -56.47 -10.66 -38.32
N GLY A 579 -57.05 -9.46 -38.48
CA GLY A 579 -56.68 -8.28 -37.70
C GLY A 579 -55.51 -7.44 -38.23
N GLU A 580 -54.95 -7.77 -39.41
CA GLU A 580 -53.85 -7.02 -40.05
C GLU A 580 -54.32 -5.73 -40.75
N GLY A 581 -55.63 -5.60 -41.00
CA GLY A 581 -56.26 -4.40 -41.52
C GLY A 581 -56.51 -4.38 -43.03
N LYS A 582 -56.57 -5.55 -43.69
CA LYS A 582 -56.91 -5.72 -45.11
C LYS A 582 -58.08 -4.84 -45.58
N THR A 583 -59.24 -4.96 -44.93
CA THR A 583 -60.48 -4.23 -45.24
C THR A 583 -60.32 -2.72 -45.12
N THR A 584 -59.48 -2.28 -44.17
CA THR A 584 -59.17 -0.85 -44.01
C THR A 584 -58.34 -0.32 -45.18
N VAL A 585 -57.35 -1.10 -45.63
CA VAL A 585 -56.55 -0.76 -46.82
C VAL A 585 -57.44 -0.79 -48.06
N THR A 586 -58.27 -1.82 -48.24
CA THR A 586 -59.21 -1.95 -49.36
C THR A 586 -60.15 -0.76 -49.46
N ALA A 587 -60.82 -0.40 -48.37
CA ALA A 587 -61.79 0.69 -48.35
C ALA A 587 -61.15 2.06 -48.67
N ASN A 588 -59.99 2.35 -48.07
CA ASN A 588 -59.30 3.62 -48.30
C ASN A 588 -58.66 3.70 -49.69
N LEU A 589 -58.09 2.60 -50.19
CA LEU A 589 -57.56 2.57 -51.56
C LEU A 589 -58.67 2.76 -52.59
N ALA A 590 -59.82 2.10 -52.42
CA ALA A 590 -60.99 2.30 -53.26
C ALA A 590 -61.48 3.75 -53.23
N ALA A 591 -61.58 4.34 -52.02
CA ALA A 591 -61.92 5.75 -51.86
C ALA A 591 -60.94 6.69 -52.56
N SER A 592 -59.63 6.41 -52.48
CA SER A 592 -58.62 7.23 -53.17
C SER A 592 -58.77 7.19 -54.69
N LEU A 593 -59.15 6.04 -55.26
CA LEU A 593 -59.36 5.87 -56.69
C LEU A 593 -60.63 6.60 -57.16
N GLY A 594 -61.73 6.44 -56.43
CA GLY A 594 -62.99 7.15 -56.70
C GLY A 594 -62.87 8.67 -56.61
N MET A 595 -62.08 9.18 -55.65
CA MET A 595 -61.80 10.62 -55.53
C MET A 595 -60.97 11.18 -56.71
N GLY A 596 -60.13 10.36 -57.35
CA GLY A 596 -59.42 10.77 -58.58
C GLY A 596 -60.21 10.45 -59.85
N GLU A 597 -61.54 10.53 -59.78
CA GLU A 597 -62.48 10.44 -60.90
C GLU A 597 -62.44 9.12 -61.68
N LYS A 598 -61.94 8.03 -61.08
CA LYS A 598 -62.02 6.69 -61.67
C LYS A 598 -63.25 5.96 -61.15
N LYS A 599 -63.97 5.25 -62.01
CA LYS A 599 -65.09 4.41 -61.59
C LYS A 599 -64.52 3.21 -60.82
N SER A 600 -64.67 3.23 -59.51
CA SER A 600 -64.10 2.22 -58.61
C SER A 600 -65.19 1.48 -57.86
N ILE A 601 -64.99 0.18 -57.65
CA ILE A 601 -65.88 -0.64 -56.83
C ILE A 601 -65.09 -1.43 -55.79
N ALA A 602 -65.53 -1.42 -54.54
CA ALA A 602 -65.01 -2.29 -53.48
C ALA A 602 -66.00 -3.42 -53.22
N VAL A 603 -65.56 -4.67 -53.40
CA VAL A 603 -66.39 -5.87 -53.25
C VAL A 603 -65.84 -6.75 -52.13
N SER A 604 -66.67 -7.10 -51.16
CA SER A 604 -66.26 -7.96 -50.05
C SER A 604 -66.48 -9.43 -50.35
N PHE A 605 -65.43 -10.14 -50.76
CA PHE A 605 -65.41 -11.60 -50.85
C PHE A 605 -64.97 -12.30 -49.55
N ASP A 606 -64.72 -11.55 -48.48
CA ASP A 606 -64.63 -12.09 -47.11
C ASP A 606 -66.01 -12.44 -46.57
N LEU A 607 -66.51 -13.62 -46.94
CA LEU A 607 -67.81 -14.12 -46.51
C LEU A 607 -67.84 -14.59 -45.05
N ARG A 608 -66.70 -14.58 -44.35
CA ARG A 608 -66.56 -15.10 -42.99
C ARG A 608 -66.67 -13.99 -41.95
N ALA A 609 -65.94 -12.91 -42.14
CA ALA A 609 -65.86 -11.81 -41.17
C ALA A 609 -65.59 -10.46 -41.87
N SER A 610 -66.43 -10.11 -42.84
CA SER A 610 -66.34 -8.81 -43.53
C SER A 610 -66.66 -7.65 -42.61
N GLU A 611 -65.78 -6.65 -42.61
CA GLU A 611 -66.01 -5.33 -41.99
C GLU A 611 -66.23 -4.23 -43.05
N LEU A 612 -66.33 -4.58 -44.35
CA LEU A 612 -66.33 -3.59 -45.43
C LEU A 612 -67.57 -2.68 -45.33
N HIS A 613 -68.74 -3.27 -45.09
CA HIS A 613 -70.00 -2.55 -44.90
C HIS A 613 -69.91 -1.53 -43.75
N THR A 614 -69.26 -1.89 -42.65
CA THR A 614 -69.05 -1.01 -41.48
C THR A 614 -68.22 0.22 -41.85
N LYS A 615 -67.17 0.07 -42.67
CA LYS A 615 -66.32 1.20 -43.10
C LYS A 615 -67.07 2.25 -43.93
N PHE A 616 -68.12 1.83 -44.63
CA PHE A 616 -68.95 2.69 -45.48
C PHE A 616 -70.30 3.06 -44.83
N GLY A 617 -70.60 2.55 -43.63
CA GLY A 617 -71.89 2.77 -42.96
C GLY A 617 -73.08 2.14 -43.69
N LEU A 618 -72.87 0.99 -44.33
CA LEU A 618 -73.86 0.28 -45.16
C LEU A 618 -74.49 -0.90 -44.39
N PRO A 619 -75.74 -1.28 -44.72
CA PRO A 619 -76.32 -2.52 -44.23
C PRO A 619 -75.59 -3.73 -44.83
N ASN A 620 -75.56 -4.85 -44.09
CA ASN A 620 -74.95 -6.13 -44.54
C ASN A 620 -75.97 -7.27 -44.64
N LYS A 621 -77.25 -6.95 -44.92
CA LYS A 621 -78.29 -7.97 -45.05
C LYS A 621 -78.16 -8.73 -46.37
N GLU A 622 -77.94 -8.01 -47.47
CA GLU A 622 -77.79 -8.54 -48.83
C GLU A 622 -76.42 -8.13 -49.38
N GLY A 623 -75.77 -8.98 -50.17
CA GLY A 623 -74.44 -8.70 -50.72
C GLY A 623 -73.96 -9.69 -51.78
N ILE A 624 -72.65 -9.79 -51.97
CA ILE A 624 -72.06 -10.67 -52.99
C ILE A 624 -72.41 -12.15 -52.79
N ALA A 625 -72.65 -12.57 -51.54
CA ALA A 625 -73.13 -13.90 -51.21
C ALA A 625 -74.44 -14.23 -51.96
N ASP A 626 -75.42 -13.33 -51.94
CA ASP A 626 -76.73 -13.51 -52.56
C ASP A 626 -76.63 -13.61 -54.09
N VAL A 627 -75.71 -12.84 -54.68
CA VAL A 627 -75.42 -12.90 -56.13
C VAL A 627 -74.77 -14.23 -56.50
N LEU A 628 -73.86 -14.76 -55.67
CA LEU A 628 -73.26 -16.08 -55.89
C LEU A 628 -74.32 -17.21 -55.81
N PHE A 629 -75.35 -17.05 -54.98
CA PHE A 629 -76.50 -17.96 -54.92
C PHE A 629 -77.54 -17.72 -56.02
N GLY A 630 -77.41 -16.66 -56.83
CA GLY A 630 -78.38 -16.31 -57.86
C GLY A 630 -79.71 -15.77 -57.32
N LYS A 631 -79.74 -15.33 -56.06
CA LYS A 631 -80.93 -14.75 -55.42
C LYS A 631 -81.15 -13.28 -55.79
N LYS A 632 -80.07 -12.58 -56.14
CA LYS A 632 -80.03 -11.15 -56.46
C LYS A 632 -79.08 -10.89 -57.62
N THR A 633 -79.26 -9.78 -58.31
CA THR A 633 -78.32 -9.30 -59.35
C THR A 633 -77.23 -8.41 -58.74
N LEU A 634 -76.15 -8.15 -59.50
CA LEU A 634 -75.13 -7.20 -59.04
C LEU A 634 -75.68 -5.79 -58.82
N TYR A 635 -76.68 -5.38 -59.61
CA TYR A 635 -77.33 -4.08 -59.44
C TYR A 635 -78.03 -3.96 -58.08
N ASP A 636 -78.76 -4.99 -57.66
CA ASP A 636 -79.54 -4.98 -56.41
C ASP A 636 -78.68 -4.80 -55.15
N VAL A 637 -77.44 -5.29 -55.19
CA VAL A 637 -76.53 -5.30 -54.04
C VAL A 637 -75.41 -4.25 -54.13
N THR A 638 -75.42 -3.42 -55.17
CA THR A 638 -74.43 -2.35 -55.36
C THR A 638 -74.89 -1.06 -54.72
N TYR A 639 -74.13 -0.58 -53.74
CA TYR A 639 -74.38 0.70 -53.07
C TYR A 639 -73.44 1.78 -53.61
N VAL A 640 -73.97 2.95 -53.94
CA VAL A 640 -73.18 4.14 -54.28
C VAL A 640 -72.75 4.84 -52.98
N SER A 641 -71.47 5.18 -52.87
CA SER A 641 -70.96 5.91 -51.71
C SER A 641 -71.56 7.33 -51.65
N ARG A 642 -72.18 7.68 -50.52
CA ARG A 642 -72.82 8.99 -50.31
C ARG A 642 -71.87 10.18 -50.50
N LYS A 643 -70.59 10.00 -50.23
CA LYS A 643 -69.57 11.08 -50.24
C LYS A 643 -68.66 11.05 -51.46
N ILE A 644 -68.63 9.95 -52.23
CA ILE A 644 -67.73 9.76 -53.37
C ILE A 644 -68.56 9.13 -54.50
N PRO A 645 -69.11 9.93 -55.43
CA PRO A 645 -70.03 9.42 -56.46
C PRO A 645 -69.43 8.32 -57.35
N ASN A 646 -68.13 8.38 -57.64
CA ASN A 646 -67.42 7.39 -58.47
C ASN A 646 -66.98 6.13 -57.71
N LEU A 647 -67.41 5.96 -56.45
CA LEU A 647 -67.09 4.80 -55.63
C LEU A 647 -68.35 4.02 -55.28
N HIS A 648 -68.39 2.77 -55.72
CA HIS A 648 -69.45 1.85 -55.40
C HIS A 648 -68.95 0.75 -54.46
N VAL A 649 -69.84 0.13 -53.70
CA VAL A 649 -69.50 -0.88 -52.70
C VAL A 649 -70.51 -2.02 -52.75
N ILE A 650 -70.01 -3.25 -52.77
CA ILE A 650 -70.81 -4.46 -52.59
C ILE A 650 -70.37 -5.12 -51.28
N PRO A 651 -71.23 -5.16 -50.25
CA PRO A 651 -70.91 -5.82 -48.98
C PRO A 651 -70.93 -7.35 -49.15
N SER A 652 -70.51 -8.10 -48.12
CA SER A 652 -70.49 -9.57 -48.20
C SER A 652 -71.90 -10.16 -48.28
N GLY A 653 -72.85 -9.53 -47.60
CA GLY A 653 -74.15 -10.12 -47.27
C GLY A 653 -74.03 -11.06 -46.06
N LYS A 654 -75.18 -11.46 -45.51
CA LYS A 654 -75.25 -12.47 -44.45
C LYS A 654 -75.24 -13.85 -45.08
N THR A 655 -74.32 -14.73 -44.67
CA THR A 655 -74.28 -16.12 -45.12
C THR A 655 -74.29 -17.09 -43.95
N ASP A 656 -75.23 -18.03 -43.97
CA ASP A 656 -75.32 -19.15 -43.01
C ASP A 656 -74.70 -20.44 -43.60
N VAL A 657 -74.16 -20.39 -44.82
CA VAL A 657 -73.61 -21.53 -45.57
C VAL A 657 -72.08 -21.42 -45.66
N ASN A 658 -71.38 -22.57 -45.70
CA ASN A 658 -69.92 -22.64 -45.79
C ASN A 658 -69.37 -21.96 -47.07
N PRO A 659 -68.54 -20.89 -46.95
CA PRO A 659 -68.00 -20.13 -48.08
C PRO A 659 -67.22 -20.94 -49.12
N VAL A 660 -66.59 -22.06 -48.72
CA VAL A 660 -65.77 -22.89 -49.63
C VAL A 660 -66.62 -23.51 -50.74
N GLN A 661 -67.89 -23.84 -50.46
CA GLN A 661 -68.81 -24.39 -51.46
C GLN A 661 -69.38 -23.31 -52.41
N MET A 662 -69.19 -22.02 -52.08
CA MET A 662 -69.77 -20.89 -52.83
C MET A 662 -68.95 -20.46 -54.04
N ILE A 663 -67.73 -20.98 -54.20
CA ILE A 663 -66.75 -20.49 -55.17
C ILE A 663 -66.67 -21.47 -56.32
N ASN A 664 -67.70 -21.42 -57.15
CA ASN A 664 -67.62 -21.97 -58.49
C ASN A 664 -66.84 -20.97 -59.36
N SER A 665 -65.79 -21.45 -60.04
CA SER A 665 -64.93 -20.65 -60.94
C SER A 665 -65.72 -19.85 -61.97
N ASP A 666 -66.86 -20.39 -62.40
CA ASP A 666 -67.61 -19.89 -63.54
C ASP A 666 -68.51 -18.72 -63.15
N LYS A 667 -69.15 -18.78 -61.97
CA LYS A 667 -69.96 -17.68 -61.42
C LYS A 667 -69.10 -16.48 -61.09
N ILE A 668 -67.96 -16.69 -60.43
CA ILE A 668 -66.99 -15.63 -60.14
C ILE A 668 -66.47 -15.03 -61.45
N GLY A 669 -66.19 -15.86 -62.46
CA GLY A 669 -65.79 -15.39 -63.79
C GLY A 669 -66.84 -14.45 -64.41
N LYS A 670 -68.12 -14.82 -64.35
CA LYS A 670 -69.23 -13.98 -64.85
C LYS A 670 -69.34 -12.66 -64.08
N ILE A 671 -69.34 -12.70 -62.75
CA ILE A 671 -69.37 -11.51 -61.89
C ILE A 671 -68.23 -10.55 -62.22
N LEU A 672 -66.99 -11.07 -62.26
CA LEU A 672 -65.82 -10.24 -62.57
C LEU A 672 -65.88 -9.68 -64.00
N LYS A 673 -66.42 -10.42 -64.97
CA LYS A 673 -66.60 -9.93 -66.34
C LYS A 673 -67.62 -8.79 -66.41
N GLU A 674 -68.74 -8.92 -65.68
CA GLU A 674 -69.76 -7.87 -65.61
C GLU A 674 -69.21 -6.60 -64.94
N LEU A 675 -68.52 -6.74 -63.81
CA LEU A 675 -67.86 -5.61 -63.14
C LEU A 675 -66.80 -4.93 -64.04
N LYS A 676 -66.07 -5.70 -64.85
CA LYS A 676 -65.07 -5.14 -65.79
C LYS A 676 -65.66 -4.24 -66.87
N ASN A 677 -66.93 -4.44 -67.23
CA ASN A 677 -67.60 -3.62 -68.24
C ASN A 677 -67.95 -2.22 -67.71
N THR A 678 -68.17 -2.09 -66.39
CA THR A 678 -68.69 -0.87 -65.76
C THR A 678 -67.62 -0.08 -64.99
N TYR A 679 -66.64 -0.75 -64.39
CA TYR A 679 -65.67 -0.12 -63.48
C TYR A 679 -64.23 -0.17 -64.01
N ASP A 680 -63.48 0.91 -63.80
CA ASP A 680 -62.05 1.00 -64.11
C ASP A 680 -61.21 0.24 -63.09
N TYR A 681 -61.64 0.22 -61.82
CA TYR A 681 -60.95 -0.46 -60.73
C TYR A 681 -61.91 -1.30 -59.90
N ILE A 682 -61.59 -2.58 -59.73
CA ILE A 682 -62.35 -3.54 -58.94
C ILE A 682 -61.45 -4.00 -57.79
N LEU A 683 -61.73 -3.53 -56.57
CA LEU A 683 -61.00 -3.91 -55.37
C LEU A 683 -61.76 -5.02 -54.65
N ILE A 684 -61.08 -6.14 -54.43
CA ILE A 684 -61.67 -7.33 -53.82
C ILE A 684 -61.09 -7.49 -52.42
N ASP A 685 -61.91 -7.32 -51.39
CA ASP A 685 -61.55 -7.61 -50.01
C ASP A 685 -61.66 -9.12 -49.77
N LEU A 686 -60.55 -9.78 -49.43
CA LEU A 686 -60.47 -11.23 -49.28
C LEU A 686 -60.19 -11.63 -47.84
N PRO A 687 -60.65 -12.81 -47.38
CA PRO A 687 -60.26 -13.36 -46.09
C PRO A 687 -58.75 -13.64 -46.04
N PRO A 688 -58.15 -13.83 -44.85
CA PRO A 688 -56.73 -14.14 -44.73
C PRO A 688 -56.32 -15.41 -45.48
N VAL A 689 -55.20 -15.35 -46.20
CA VAL A 689 -54.72 -16.40 -47.11
C VAL A 689 -54.51 -17.75 -46.40
N THR A 690 -54.11 -17.73 -45.13
CA THR A 690 -53.81 -18.95 -44.36
C THR A 690 -55.03 -19.81 -44.05
N ILE A 691 -56.24 -19.23 -44.03
CA ILE A 691 -57.46 -19.93 -43.62
C ILE A 691 -58.46 -20.17 -44.76
N ALA A 692 -58.18 -19.62 -45.95
CA ALA A 692 -59.17 -19.46 -47.01
C ALA A 692 -58.55 -19.69 -48.41
N SER A 693 -58.78 -20.88 -48.98
CA SER A 693 -58.33 -21.23 -50.33
C SER A 693 -58.98 -20.35 -51.41
N GLU A 694 -60.15 -19.79 -51.09
CA GLU A 694 -60.85 -18.81 -51.91
C GLU A 694 -60.05 -17.55 -52.21
N ALA A 695 -59.28 -17.09 -51.22
CA ALA A 695 -58.43 -15.92 -51.37
C ALA A 695 -57.35 -16.19 -52.42
N LEU A 696 -56.73 -17.38 -52.39
CA LEU A 696 -55.71 -17.77 -53.37
C LEU A 696 -56.26 -17.79 -54.79
N TYR A 697 -57.48 -18.31 -54.97
CA TYR A 697 -58.13 -18.36 -56.28
C TYR A 697 -58.36 -16.97 -56.87
N LEU A 698 -58.90 -16.04 -56.07
CA LEU A 698 -59.15 -14.67 -56.50
C LEU A 698 -57.86 -13.86 -56.66
N MET A 699 -56.85 -14.07 -55.81
CA MET A 699 -55.52 -13.49 -55.96
C MET A 699 -54.86 -13.89 -57.28
N LYS A 700 -55.01 -15.15 -57.71
CA LYS A 700 -54.51 -15.61 -59.01
C LYS A 700 -55.23 -14.99 -60.22
N LYS A 701 -56.52 -14.63 -60.06
CA LYS A 701 -57.31 -13.96 -61.11
C LYS A 701 -57.15 -12.43 -61.12
N ALA A 702 -56.57 -11.85 -60.08
CA ALA A 702 -56.35 -10.41 -59.98
C ALA A 702 -55.20 -9.96 -60.89
N ASP A 703 -55.30 -8.74 -61.39
CA ASP A 703 -54.19 -8.11 -62.11
C ASP A 703 -53.06 -7.72 -61.14
N PHE A 704 -53.37 -7.47 -59.87
CA PHE A 704 -52.40 -7.30 -58.79
C PHE A 704 -52.98 -7.72 -57.43
N SER A 705 -52.18 -8.39 -56.59
CA SER A 705 -52.55 -8.82 -55.24
C SER A 705 -51.78 -8.05 -54.17
N ILE A 706 -52.47 -7.52 -53.17
CA ILE A 706 -51.89 -6.81 -52.03
C ILE A 706 -52.02 -7.68 -50.79
N VAL A 707 -50.90 -7.94 -50.12
CA VAL A 707 -50.87 -8.60 -48.82
C VAL A 707 -50.57 -7.58 -47.74
N VAL A 708 -51.54 -7.39 -46.83
CA VAL A 708 -51.43 -6.43 -45.74
C VAL A 708 -50.80 -7.11 -44.52
N LEU A 709 -49.68 -6.55 -44.06
CA LEU A 709 -49.02 -6.87 -42.80
C LEU A 709 -49.28 -5.75 -41.80
N LYS A 710 -49.18 -6.02 -40.49
CA LYS A 710 -49.39 -5.05 -39.42
C LYS A 710 -48.18 -4.96 -38.49
N ALA A 711 -47.64 -3.76 -38.34
CA ALA A 711 -46.50 -3.54 -37.46
C ALA A 711 -46.81 -3.83 -35.99
N GLY A 712 -45.87 -4.50 -35.32
CA GLY A 712 -46.02 -4.98 -33.93
C GLY A 712 -46.93 -6.19 -33.78
N TYR A 713 -47.49 -6.72 -34.87
CA TYR A 713 -48.43 -7.85 -34.86
C TYR A 713 -47.96 -8.99 -35.77
N SER A 714 -47.76 -8.72 -37.06
CA SER A 714 -47.32 -9.71 -38.04
C SER A 714 -45.93 -10.21 -37.73
N ARG A 715 -45.72 -11.51 -37.89
CA ARG A 715 -44.41 -12.13 -37.68
C ARG A 715 -43.59 -12.11 -38.97
N LYS A 716 -42.26 -12.09 -38.83
CA LYS A 716 -41.31 -12.04 -39.96
C LYS A 716 -41.40 -13.27 -40.86
N ASP A 717 -41.72 -14.43 -40.29
CA ASP A 717 -41.92 -15.68 -41.02
C ASP A 717 -43.14 -15.65 -41.96
N TYR A 718 -44.13 -14.78 -41.71
CA TYR A 718 -45.28 -14.63 -42.61
C TYR A 718 -44.88 -14.14 -44.00
N ILE A 719 -43.82 -13.35 -44.12
CA ILE A 719 -43.29 -12.92 -45.42
C ILE A 719 -42.76 -14.13 -46.20
N ILE A 720 -41.97 -14.96 -45.52
CA ILE A 720 -41.35 -16.16 -46.10
C ILE A 720 -42.44 -17.17 -46.50
N ASP A 721 -43.46 -17.34 -45.67
CA ASP A 721 -44.58 -18.23 -45.97
C ASP A 721 -45.41 -17.74 -47.16
N MET A 722 -45.60 -16.43 -47.30
CA MET A 722 -46.26 -15.86 -48.47
C MET A 722 -45.43 -16.05 -49.75
N GLU A 723 -44.10 -15.89 -49.70
CA GLU A 723 -43.24 -16.20 -50.86
C GLU A 723 -43.37 -17.67 -51.31
N LYS A 724 -43.43 -18.62 -50.35
CA LYS A 724 -43.68 -20.03 -50.66
C LYS A 724 -45.05 -20.25 -51.31
N ILE A 725 -46.09 -19.58 -50.82
CA ILE A 725 -47.44 -19.62 -51.41
C ILE A 725 -47.43 -19.07 -52.83
N VAL A 726 -46.78 -17.92 -53.05
CA VAL A 726 -46.64 -17.27 -54.37
C VAL A 726 -45.96 -18.21 -55.37
N ALA A 727 -44.84 -18.81 -54.97
CA ALA A 727 -44.12 -19.77 -55.81
C ALA A 727 -44.95 -21.03 -56.11
N LYS A 728 -45.65 -21.58 -55.10
CA LYS A 728 -46.46 -22.79 -55.24
C LYS A 728 -47.65 -22.60 -56.19
N TYR A 729 -48.38 -21.49 -56.07
CA TYR A 729 -49.61 -21.26 -56.82
C TYR A 729 -49.42 -20.42 -58.10
N LYS A 730 -48.19 -19.97 -58.36
CA LYS A 730 -47.80 -19.13 -59.51
C LYS A 730 -48.63 -17.84 -59.59
N ILE A 731 -48.52 -17.02 -58.55
CA ILE A 731 -49.17 -15.71 -58.47
C ILE A 731 -48.17 -14.65 -58.96
N ASP A 732 -48.36 -14.13 -60.16
CA ASP A 732 -47.30 -13.34 -60.84
C ASP A 732 -47.17 -11.90 -60.33
N HIS A 733 -48.24 -11.31 -59.79
CA HIS A 733 -48.27 -9.89 -59.43
C HIS A 733 -48.77 -9.70 -58.00
N ILE A 734 -47.82 -9.55 -57.08
CA ILE A 734 -48.10 -9.44 -55.65
C ILE A 734 -47.17 -8.42 -54.97
N GLY A 735 -47.67 -7.73 -53.95
CA GLY A 735 -46.85 -6.83 -53.13
C GLY A 735 -47.36 -6.69 -51.69
N PHE A 736 -46.51 -6.17 -50.82
CA PHE A 736 -46.80 -5.98 -49.40
C PHE A 736 -47.12 -4.53 -49.05
N VAL A 737 -48.08 -4.36 -48.12
CA VAL A 737 -48.35 -3.09 -47.44
C VAL A 737 -48.16 -3.28 -45.95
N LEU A 738 -47.37 -2.43 -45.30
CA LEU A 738 -47.20 -2.48 -43.85
C LEU A 738 -48.12 -1.45 -43.17
N ASN A 739 -49.16 -1.93 -42.51
CA ASN A 739 -50.16 -1.15 -41.81
C ASN A 739 -49.80 -0.90 -40.34
N SER A 740 -50.40 0.14 -39.74
CA SER A 740 -50.28 0.51 -38.33
C SER A 740 -48.83 0.77 -37.85
N VAL A 741 -48.00 1.40 -38.69
CA VAL A 741 -46.59 1.67 -38.34
C VAL A 741 -46.47 2.91 -37.46
N ASN A 742 -45.68 2.83 -36.39
CA ASN A 742 -45.41 4.00 -35.56
C ASN A 742 -44.72 5.11 -36.38
N LYS A 743 -45.22 6.35 -36.26
CA LYS A 743 -44.66 7.54 -36.94
C LYS A 743 -43.14 7.72 -36.75
N ARG A 744 -42.56 7.23 -35.64
CA ARG A 744 -41.10 7.24 -35.42
C ARG A 744 -40.38 6.34 -36.44
N TYR A 745 -40.84 5.11 -36.62
CA TYR A 745 -40.24 4.17 -37.56
C TYR A 745 -40.42 4.60 -39.02
N ILE A 746 -41.53 5.26 -39.36
CA ILE A 746 -41.73 5.86 -40.70
C ILE A 746 -40.68 6.93 -40.98
N ARG A 747 -40.43 7.83 -40.02
CA ARG A 747 -39.39 8.88 -40.16
C ARG A 747 -37.99 8.28 -40.32
N VAL A 748 -37.70 7.19 -39.61
CA VAL A 748 -36.43 6.46 -39.73
C VAL A 748 -36.31 5.84 -41.13
N PHE A 749 -37.35 5.19 -41.63
CA PHE A 749 -37.37 4.58 -42.96
C PHE A 749 -37.20 5.59 -44.10
N ASN A 750 -37.96 6.70 -44.11
CA ASN A 750 -37.85 7.71 -45.16
C ASN A 750 -36.44 8.33 -45.22
N ARG A 751 -35.76 8.46 -44.07
CA ARG A 751 -34.35 8.92 -44.03
C ARG A 751 -33.38 7.88 -44.61
N GLN A 752 -33.67 6.59 -44.47
CA GLN A 752 -32.88 5.52 -45.11
C GLN A 752 -32.99 5.60 -46.62
N GLU A 753 -34.23 5.66 -47.13
CA GLU A 753 -34.53 5.76 -48.57
C GLU A 753 -33.87 7.00 -49.19
N ASN A 754 -34.05 8.18 -48.58
CA ASN A 754 -33.41 9.41 -49.08
C ASN A 754 -31.88 9.30 -49.11
N ARG A 755 -31.25 8.62 -48.14
CA ARG A 755 -29.80 8.41 -48.13
C ARG A 755 -29.35 7.42 -49.20
N LYS A 756 -30.08 6.32 -49.40
CA LYS A 756 -29.82 5.37 -50.50
C LYS A 756 -29.92 6.06 -51.86
N TYR A 757 -30.96 6.87 -52.05
CA TYR A 757 -31.14 7.68 -53.26
C TYR A 757 -29.97 8.65 -53.49
N MET A 758 -29.57 9.41 -52.46
CA MET A 758 -28.43 10.34 -52.57
C MET A 758 -27.11 9.61 -52.88
N GLN A 759 -26.91 8.39 -52.35
CA GLN A 759 -25.74 7.58 -52.67
C GLN A 759 -25.77 7.07 -54.12
N MET A 760 -26.92 6.60 -54.59
CA MET A 760 -27.10 6.13 -55.97
C MET A 760 -26.90 7.26 -56.98
N LYS A 761 -27.47 8.44 -56.70
CA LYS A 761 -27.28 9.66 -57.49
C LYS A 761 -25.79 10.02 -57.58
N LYS A 762 -25.08 10.02 -56.45
CA LYS A 762 -23.64 10.30 -56.41
C LYS A 762 -22.82 9.29 -57.21
N SER A 763 -23.17 7.99 -57.16
CA SER A 763 -22.48 6.95 -57.95
C SER A 763 -22.71 7.10 -59.45
N LEU A 764 -23.93 7.47 -59.87
CA LEU A 764 -24.26 7.73 -61.27
C LEU A 764 -23.53 8.98 -61.79
N GLU A 765 -23.47 10.04 -60.99
CA GLU A 765 -22.72 11.26 -61.33
C GLU A 765 -21.21 10.98 -61.50
N THR A 766 -20.60 10.14 -60.65
CA THR A 766 -19.19 9.72 -60.84
C THR A 766 -18.96 8.85 -62.08
N ASN A 767 -19.93 8.02 -62.48
CA ASN A 767 -19.79 7.19 -63.69
C ASN A 767 -19.96 8.00 -64.97
N TYR A 768 -20.78 9.07 -64.96
CA TYR A 768 -20.88 10.00 -66.09
C TYR A 768 -19.60 10.82 -66.28
N THR A 769 -18.89 11.20 -65.21
CA THR A 769 -17.60 11.91 -65.33
C THR A 769 -16.43 11.05 -65.84
N VAL A 770 -16.58 9.71 -65.84
CA VAL A 770 -15.54 8.79 -66.35
C VAL A 770 -15.81 8.40 -67.81
N GLY A 771 -17.07 8.44 -68.26
CA GLY A 771 -17.47 8.10 -69.64
C GLY A 771 -17.28 9.22 -70.69
N GLU A 772 -16.95 10.45 -70.28
CA GLU A 772 -16.65 11.57 -71.20
C GLU A 772 -15.14 11.68 -71.54
N ASN A 773 -14.30 10.78 -71.04
CA ASN A 773 -12.84 10.78 -71.26
C ASN A 773 -12.31 9.41 -71.76
N GLU A 774 -12.95 8.81 -72.76
CA GLU A 774 -12.26 7.82 -73.63
C GLU A 774 -12.45 8.24 -75.10
N PRO A 775 -11.34 8.29 -75.89
CA PRO A 775 -11.33 8.82 -77.27
C PRO A 775 -12.01 7.92 -78.31
#